data_AF-A0A1Y1UVN3-F1
#
_entry.id   AF-A0A1Y1UVN3-F1
#
_cell.length_a   1.000
_cell.length_b   1.000
_cell.length_c   1.000
_cell.angle_alpha   90.00
_cell.angle_beta   90.00
_cell.angle_gamma   90.00
#
_symmetry.space_group_name_H-M   'P 1'
#
loop_
_entity.id
_entity.type
_entity.pdbx_description
1 polymer ?
#
loop_
_entity_poly.entity_id
_entity_poly.type
_entity_poly.pdbx_seq_one_letter_code
_entity_poly.pdbx_strand_id
1 'polypeptide(L)'
;MKVNYELTASSAINMIKATLYNVIFGLKKVNFKEYYPGYNFDEILPELKIGEDGFPTFDAIEVINGFDFNLENISIVSMEDFYEVYYEILESNEDFNMIRISEVLDGLKMSDNHNDMELLEIIQNASIPSDIRSIISINEEEEEEVMKSFKTKNATMIFEINGEQNSFDKVTFKLGGAYSRFFQKPGFNLKIRGNKDLHGRSQFKLRADLNDPTIMRTKLISDIHNRLGLKSVSSTYVQLYINDEFMGLYTFNDDYKLSWIEEVYGEKNAKNLYKCDSMIDLLPEYSYGCINENEEIDNDTEWIEFLTAIENAKSAADLEDIFEIDHFLYEMAIDYLTGAYDHIQNTHNYYMYKQPNGKWIYLSHDFDHDFGQVSMFFNAPITITAAYGNIHLIEVLIFNDSARFEKILSEVISKVFNPSTLYSHIDEIKEYIKPYVILDKTPDANGNYPGHFNTGGIDGNFSLEQWDAYSEFTNGYSDMESYGLKYWILMRYRYTCDYYSLECDSTYLDENYEYPVVEELNVNYNYDFGFDGWYSTYYSYEMPTETSIDYNYTEVVFETPTESPSEASNETIVETSTESPTETYSDSFIETQTNSSTEPTPTSIDVEYISDDEALEVEEEVTAIDESDSEEEEDLVTITATATNEIKTITKTVTMIRSTIIN
;
A
#
# COMPACT_ATOMS: atom_id res chain seq x y z
N MET A 1 -21.66 -7.66 -13.96
CA MET A 1 -21.95 -6.20 -13.93
C MET A 1 -21.21 -5.60 -15.12
N LYS A 2 -21.84 -4.89 -16.06
CA LYS A 2 -21.10 -4.14 -17.10
C LYS A 2 -20.80 -2.75 -16.53
N VAL A 3 -19.53 -2.38 -16.42
CA VAL A 3 -19.08 -1.01 -16.12
C VAL A 3 -18.99 -0.28 -17.46
N ASN A 4 -19.60 0.90 -17.54
CA ASN A 4 -19.69 1.70 -18.77
C ASN A 4 -18.36 2.43 -19.01
N TYR A 5 -17.88 2.41 -20.26
CA TYR A 5 -16.75 3.21 -20.78
C TYR A 5 -16.85 4.72 -20.48
N GLU A 6 -18.06 5.23 -20.20
CA GLU A 6 -18.32 6.63 -19.84
C GLU A 6 -17.67 7.02 -18.49
N LEU A 7 -17.55 6.09 -17.53
CA LEU A 7 -17.03 6.37 -16.18
C LEU A 7 -15.51 6.62 -16.16
N THR A 8 -14.75 5.87 -16.95
CA THR A 8 -13.29 6.02 -17.05
C THR A 8 -12.88 7.32 -17.73
N ALA A 9 -13.73 7.87 -18.59
CA ALA A 9 -13.48 9.14 -19.25
C ALA A 9 -13.78 10.33 -18.33
N SER A 10 -14.79 10.24 -17.46
CA SER A 10 -15.06 11.25 -16.42
C SER A 10 -13.92 11.37 -15.41
N SER A 11 -13.40 10.25 -14.91
CA SER A 11 -12.26 10.27 -13.97
C SER A 11 -10.99 10.84 -14.59
N ALA A 12 -10.72 10.50 -15.86
CA ALA A 12 -9.63 11.09 -16.63
C ALA A 12 -9.78 12.61 -16.74
N ILE A 13 -10.98 13.09 -17.07
CA ILE A 13 -11.26 14.53 -17.16
C ILE A 13 -11.06 15.25 -15.83
N ASN A 14 -11.45 14.65 -14.71
CA ASN A 14 -11.26 15.28 -13.40
C ASN A 14 -9.78 15.36 -13.00
N MET A 15 -8.99 14.32 -13.30
CA MET A 15 -7.54 14.39 -13.11
C MET A 15 -6.90 15.48 -13.99
N ILE A 16 -7.30 15.55 -15.27
CA ILE A 16 -6.82 16.59 -16.20
C ILE A 16 -7.22 17.97 -15.71
N LYS A 17 -8.44 18.12 -15.22
CA LYS A 17 -8.95 19.35 -14.62
C LYS A 17 -8.13 19.73 -13.39
N ALA A 18 -7.93 18.84 -12.43
CA ALA A 18 -7.12 19.11 -11.23
C ALA A 18 -5.69 19.55 -11.59
N THR A 19 -5.04 18.84 -12.54
CA THR A 19 -3.73 19.21 -13.08
C THR A 19 -3.76 20.60 -13.72
N LEU A 20 -4.79 20.92 -14.50
CA LEU A 20 -4.93 22.21 -15.15
C LEU A 20 -5.12 23.35 -14.13
N TYR A 21 -5.85 23.11 -13.03
CA TYR A 21 -5.95 24.06 -11.93
C TYR A 21 -4.57 24.32 -11.31
N ASN A 22 -3.82 23.29 -10.97
CA ASN A 22 -2.46 23.43 -10.42
C ASN A 22 -1.56 24.25 -11.35
N VAL A 23 -1.53 23.88 -12.64
CA VAL A 23 -0.68 24.55 -13.62
C VAL A 23 -1.06 26.02 -13.79
N ILE A 24 -2.35 26.34 -13.96
CA ILE A 24 -2.80 27.71 -14.19
C ILE A 24 -2.57 28.61 -12.98
N PHE A 25 -2.84 28.12 -11.77
CA PHE A 25 -2.54 28.88 -10.55
C PHE A 25 -1.03 28.99 -10.30
N GLY A 26 -0.28 27.95 -10.67
CA GLY A 26 1.18 27.90 -10.68
C GLY A 26 1.81 28.97 -11.55
N LEU A 27 1.38 29.09 -12.80
CA LEU A 27 1.88 30.11 -13.73
C LEU A 27 1.79 31.52 -13.13
N LYS A 28 0.72 31.83 -12.37
CA LYS A 28 0.56 33.15 -11.72
C LYS A 28 1.62 33.46 -10.66
N LYS A 29 2.31 32.44 -10.14
CA LYS A 29 3.37 32.57 -9.14
C LYS A 29 4.76 32.71 -9.75
N VAL A 30 4.90 32.51 -11.06
CA VAL A 30 6.19 32.59 -11.76
C VAL A 30 6.48 34.04 -12.14
N ASN A 31 7.69 34.52 -11.80
CA ASN A 31 8.18 35.79 -12.31
C ASN A 31 8.87 35.57 -13.67
N PHE A 32 8.12 35.70 -14.76
CA PHE A 32 8.61 35.42 -16.11
C PHE A 32 9.77 36.33 -16.55
N LYS A 33 9.87 37.56 -16.02
CA LYS A 33 11.00 38.45 -16.33
C LYS A 33 12.29 38.06 -15.63
N GLU A 34 12.17 37.38 -14.48
CA GLU A 34 13.30 36.87 -13.70
C GLU A 34 13.77 35.52 -14.25
N TYR A 35 12.82 34.62 -14.51
CA TYR A 35 13.06 33.27 -15.04
C TYR A 35 13.53 33.30 -16.50
N TYR A 36 12.93 34.15 -17.33
CA TYR A 36 13.23 34.23 -18.77
C TYR A 36 13.58 35.66 -19.17
N PRO A 37 14.74 36.18 -18.73
CA PRO A 37 15.13 37.55 -18.97
C PRO A 37 15.41 37.79 -20.46
N GLY A 38 14.94 38.93 -20.98
CA GLY A 38 15.24 39.37 -22.35
C GLY A 38 14.22 38.95 -23.41
N TYR A 39 13.14 38.27 -23.03
CA TYR A 39 12.01 37.94 -23.90
C TYR A 39 10.88 38.96 -23.77
N ASN A 40 10.18 39.22 -24.89
CA ASN A 40 9.01 40.09 -24.92
C ASN A 40 7.72 39.27 -24.85
N PHE A 41 7.25 39.01 -23.63
CA PHE A 41 6.08 38.17 -23.37
C PHE A 41 4.78 38.73 -23.96
N ASP A 42 4.66 40.04 -24.17
CA ASP A 42 3.50 40.63 -24.87
C ASP A 42 3.44 40.23 -26.36
N GLU A 43 4.57 39.79 -26.93
CA GLU A 43 4.64 39.29 -28.31
C GLU A 43 4.58 37.76 -28.38
N ILE A 44 5.26 37.06 -27.46
CA ILE A 44 5.40 35.59 -27.53
C ILE A 44 4.31 34.83 -26.78
N LEU A 45 3.82 35.35 -25.65
CA LEU A 45 2.75 34.76 -24.82
C LEU A 45 1.79 35.85 -24.31
N PRO A 46 1.14 36.61 -25.21
CA PRO A 46 0.24 37.70 -24.84
C PRO A 46 -0.89 37.28 -23.89
N GLU A 47 -1.31 36.01 -23.94
CA GLU A 47 -2.35 35.43 -23.11
C GLU A 47 -2.00 35.42 -21.62
N LEU A 48 -0.71 35.37 -21.25
CA LEU A 48 -0.28 35.41 -19.85
C LEU A 48 -0.40 36.81 -19.24
N LYS A 49 -0.52 37.86 -20.07
CA LYS A 49 -0.66 39.26 -19.63
C LYS A 49 0.37 39.61 -18.54
N ILE A 50 1.66 39.47 -18.85
CA ILE A 50 2.74 39.64 -17.87
C ILE A 50 2.81 41.11 -17.41
N GLY A 51 2.67 41.31 -16.10
CA GLY A 51 2.72 42.61 -15.46
C GLY A 51 4.09 43.29 -15.54
N GLU A 52 4.15 44.56 -15.15
CA GLU A 52 5.42 45.29 -15.06
C GLU A 52 6.39 44.62 -14.06
N ASP A 53 5.85 44.04 -12.99
CA ASP A 53 6.54 43.27 -11.95
C ASP A 53 7.01 41.88 -12.39
N GLY A 54 6.58 41.41 -13.57
CA GLY A 54 6.99 40.14 -14.17
C GLY A 54 6.05 38.97 -13.91
N PHE A 55 4.96 39.16 -13.16
CA PHE A 55 3.97 38.11 -12.88
C PHE A 55 2.77 38.17 -13.84
N PRO A 56 2.16 37.02 -14.21
CA PRO A 56 0.95 37.00 -15.02
C PRO A 56 -0.26 37.66 -14.33
N THR A 57 -1.07 38.39 -15.11
CA THR A 57 -2.25 39.11 -14.60
C THR A 57 -3.58 38.60 -15.12
N PHE A 58 -3.60 37.49 -15.87
CA PHE A 58 -4.83 36.85 -16.34
C PHE A 58 -5.72 36.38 -15.17
N ASP A 59 -7.03 36.28 -15.43
CA ASP A 59 -7.98 35.71 -14.47
C ASP A 59 -7.97 34.18 -14.61
N ALA A 60 -7.43 33.49 -13.60
CA ALA A 60 -7.27 32.04 -13.63
C ALA A 60 -8.62 31.30 -13.74
N ILE A 61 -9.67 31.82 -13.11
CA ILE A 61 -10.99 31.18 -13.12
C ILE A 61 -11.66 31.38 -14.48
N GLU A 62 -11.55 32.58 -15.05
CA GLU A 62 -12.02 32.84 -16.42
C GLU A 62 -11.32 31.93 -17.44
N VAL A 63 -9.99 31.78 -17.30
CA VAL A 63 -9.17 30.91 -18.16
C VAL A 63 -9.59 29.45 -18.01
N ILE A 64 -9.70 28.94 -16.78
CA ILE A 64 -10.11 27.54 -16.53
C ILE A 64 -11.50 27.25 -17.10
N ASN A 65 -12.45 28.17 -16.93
CA ASN A 65 -13.81 28.02 -17.46
C ASN A 65 -13.88 28.08 -19.00
N GLY A 66 -12.80 28.50 -19.66
CA GLY A 66 -12.69 28.51 -21.11
C GLY A 66 -12.28 27.18 -21.73
N PHE A 67 -11.86 26.19 -20.93
CA PHE A 67 -11.55 24.84 -21.41
C PHE A 67 -12.82 23.98 -21.51
N ASP A 68 -12.90 23.14 -22.54
CA ASP A 68 -14.02 22.23 -22.77
C ASP A 68 -13.76 20.88 -22.08
N PHE A 69 -14.51 20.63 -21.01
CA PHE A 69 -14.50 19.36 -20.27
C PHE A 69 -15.70 18.47 -20.62
N ASN A 70 -16.48 18.81 -21.66
CA ASN A 70 -17.64 18.02 -22.04
C ASN A 70 -17.23 16.81 -22.88
N LEU A 71 -17.43 15.61 -22.31
CA LEU A 71 -17.16 14.32 -22.95
C LEU A 71 -17.82 14.14 -24.32
N GLU A 72 -18.99 14.75 -24.55
CA GLU A 72 -19.69 14.64 -25.83
C GLU A 72 -18.98 15.37 -26.98
N ASN A 73 -18.09 16.31 -26.65
CA ASN A 73 -17.32 17.10 -27.60
C ASN A 73 -15.92 16.53 -27.87
N ILE A 74 -15.51 15.49 -27.11
CA ILE A 74 -14.17 14.89 -27.13
C ILE A 74 -14.23 13.55 -27.87
N SER A 75 -13.26 13.31 -28.76
CA SER A 75 -13.29 12.18 -29.69
C SER A 75 -12.74 10.89 -29.06
N ILE A 76 -13.47 10.27 -28.11
CA ILE A 76 -12.95 9.09 -27.37
C ILE A 76 -13.14 7.79 -28.18
N VAL A 77 -12.05 7.09 -28.52
CA VAL A 77 -12.09 5.81 -29.26
C VAL A 77 -11.53 4.64 -28.44
N SER A 78 -10.61 4.85 -27.48
CA SER A 78 -10.01 3.82 -26.61
C SER A 78 -9.19 4.38 -25.42
N MET A 79 -8.69 3.51 -24.53
CA MET A 79 -7.84 3.89 -23.38
C MET A 79 -6.38 4.19 -23.78
N GLU A 80 -5.96 3.85 -25.01
CA GLU A 80 -4.70 4.37 -25.60
C GLU A 80 -4.81 5.88 -25.91
N ASP A 81 -6.03 6.45 -25.87
CA ASP A 81 -6.33 7.83 -26.24
C ASP A 81 -6.31 8.80 -25.03
N PHE A 82 -5.90 8.38 -23.83
CA PHE A 82 -5.86 9.28 -22.65
C PHE A 82 -5.01 10.54 -22.94
N TYR A 83 -3.86 10.35 -23.60
CA TYR A 83 -3.03 11.47 -24.04
C TYR A 83 -3.75 12.33 -25.09
N GLU A 84 -4.52 11.74 -26.01
CA GLU A 84 -5.30 12.52 -26.99
C GLU A 84 -6.40 13.34 -26.31
N VAL A 85 -7.12 12.77 -25.34
CA VAL A 85 -8.11 13.49 -24.50
C VAL A 85 -7.44 14.64 -23.74
N TYR A 86 -6.25 14.39 -23.18
CA TYR A 86 -5.47 15.42 -22.51
C TYR A 86 -5.09 16.55 -23.46
N TYR A 87 -4.56 16.25 -24.64
CA TYR A 87 -4.21 17.25 -25.65
C TYR A 87 -5.44 18.01 -26.16
N GLU A 88 -6.55 17.34 -26.48
CA GLU A 88 -7.80 17.97 -26.92
C GLU A 88 -8.32 18.96 -25.87
N ILE A 89 -8.30 18.59 -24.59
CA ILE A 89 -8.70 19.48 -23.50
C ILE A 89 -7.74 20.66 -23.41
N LEU A 90 -6.42 20.45 -23.40
CA LEU A 90 -5.43 21.53 -23.28
C LEU A 90 -5.45 22.51 -24.46
N GLU A 91 -5.93 22.09 -25.64
CA GLU A 91 -6.10 22.93 -26.81
C GLU A 91 -7.47 23.62 -26.91
N SER A 92 -8.47 23.14 -26.15
CA SER A 92 -9.87 23.57 -26.26
C SER A 92 -10.11 25.05 -25.93
N ASN A 93 -9.24 25.68 -25.14
CA ASN A 93 -9.28 27.11 -24.88
C ASN A 93 -8.41 27.88 -25.90
N GLU A 94 -9.02 28.34 -27.00
CA GLU A 94 -8.29 29.07 -28.06
C GLU A 94 -7.61 30.36 -27.57
N ASP A 95 -8.17 31.01 -26.54
CA ASP A 95 -7.64 32.25 -25.97
C ASP A 95 -6.52 32.01 -24.93
N PHE A 96 -6.36 30.76 -24.47
CA PHE A 96 -5.34 30.34 -23.51
C PHE A 96 -4.91 28.89 -23.78
N ASN A 97 -4.32 28.64 -24.94
CA ASN A 97 -3.93 27.30 -25.37
C ASN A 97 -2.70 26.80 -24.60
N MET A 98 -2.88 25.79 -23.74
CA MET A 98 -1.83 25.32 -22.84
C MET A 98 -0.68 24.60 -23.56
N ILE A 99 -0.98 23.89 -24.64
CA ILE A 99 0.04 23.21 -25.44
C ILE A 99 0.99 24.25 -26.06
N ARG A 100 0.44 25.29 -26.67
CA ARG A 100 1.22 26.40 -27.22
C ARG A 100 2.07 27.08 -26.15
N ILE A 101 1.48 27.35 -24.98
CA ILE A 101 2.22 27.98 -23.87
C ILE A 101 3.41 27.12 -23.48
N SER A 102 3.21 25.81 -23.30
CA SER A 102 4.27 24.84 -22.99
C SER A 102 5.37 24.84 -24.06
N GLU A 103 5.00 24.68 -25.33
CA GLU A 103 5.96 24.62 -26.45
C GLU A 103 6.81 25.89 -26.56
N VAL A 104 6.21 27.07 -26.32
CA VAL A 104 6.94 28.33 -26.36
C VAL A 104 7.92 28.41 -25.20
N LEU A 105 7.50 28.04 -23.98
CA LEU A 105 8.35 28.06 -22.79
C LEU A 105 9.52 27.07 -22.90
N ASP A 106 9.28 25.87 -23.42
CA ASP A 106 10.31 24.85 -23.68
C ASP A 106 11.38 25.34 -24.68
N GLY A 107 10.99 26.26 -25.57
CA GLY A 107 11.89 26.91 -26.53
C GLY A 107 12.67 28.11 -25.97
N LEU A 108 12.37 28.59 -24.75
CA LEU A 108 13.05 29.74 -24.15
C LEU A 108 14.28 29.31 -23.37
N LYS A 109 15.33 30.14 -23.41
CA LYS A 109 16.47 29.96 -22.52
C LYS A 109 16.15 30.60 -21.16
N MET A 110 16.07 29.77 -20.13
CA MET A 110 15.97 30.24 -18.74
C MET A 110 17.26 30.95 -18.27
N SER A 111 17.11 31.82 -17.28
CA SER A 111 18.18 32.49 -16.57
C SER A 111 19.12 31.49 -15.91
N ASP A 112 20.43 31.77 -15.92
CA ASP A 112 21.44 30.88 -15.32
C ASP A 112 21.31 30.77 -13.77
N ASN A 113 20.44 31.57 -13.14
CA ASN A 113 20.16 31.55 -11.70
C ASN A 113 18.95 30.71 -11.28
N HIS A 114 18.18 30.20 -12.25
CA HIS A 114 17.00 29.37 -12.01
C HIS A 114 17.16 28.01 -12.70
N ASN A 115 16.38 27.04 -12.26
CA ASN A 115 16.34 25.69 -12.84
C ASN A 115 14.90 25.19 -12.94
N ASP A 116 14.69 24.14 -13.74
CA ASP A 116 13.35 23.65 -14.07
C ASP A 116 12.64 23.06 -12.85
N MET A 117 13.37 22.56 -11.84
CA MET A 117 12.77 22.07 -10.60
C MET A 117 12.22 23.18 -9.73
N GLU A 118 12.91 24.32 -9.63
CA GLU A 118 12.39 25.49 -8.91
C GLU A 118 11.08 25.99 -9.56
N LEU A 119 11.04 25.98 -10.89
CA LEU A 119 9.84 26.33 -11.65
C LEU A 119 8.71 25.31 -11.43
N LEU A 120 9.01 24.01 -11.49
CA LEU A 120 8.05 22.93 -11.23
C LEU A 120 7.52 22.99 -9.80
N GLU A 121 8.38 23.24 -8.82
CA GLU A 121 8.01 23.38 -7.41
C GLU A 121 7.04 24.56 -7.21
N ILE A 122 7.31 25.72 -7.83
CA ILE A 122 6.39 26.86 -7.80
C ILE A 122 5.03 26.51 -8.42
N ILE A 123 5.04 25.75 -9.51
CA ILE A 123 3.82 25.36 -10.22
C ILE A 123 3.01 24.33 -9.42
N GLN A 124 3.68 23.35 -8.81
CA GLN A 124 3.06 22.29 -8.03
C GLN A 124 2.59 22.76 -6.64
N ASN A 125 3.29 23.72 -6.02
CA ASN A 125 2.98 24.24 -4.68
C ASN A 125 2.04 25.44 -4.68
N ALA A 126 1.47 25.82 -5.82
CA ALA A 126 0.55 26.95 -5.88
C ALA A 126 -0.73 26.66 -5.08
N SER A 127 -0.89 27.32 -3.93
CA SER A 127 -2.08 27.15 -3.09
C SER A 127 -3.36 27.44 -3.89
N ILE A 128 -4.10 26.39 -4.20
CA ILE A 128 -5.46 26.50 -4.74
C ILE A 128 -6.33 27.15 -3.64
N PRO A 129 -7.15 28.17 -3.96
CA PRO A 129 -8.08 28.73 -2.99
C PRO A 129 -8.96 27.65 -2.34
N SER A 130 -9.15 27.71 -1.01
CA SER A 130 -9.89 26.71 -0.21
C SER A 130 -11.27 26.37 -0.79
N ASP A 131 -11.96 27.38 -1.32
CA ASP A 131 -13.31 27.25 -1.85
C ASP A 131 -13.33 26.44 -3.16
N ILE A 132 -12.24 26.50 -3.93
CA ILE A 132 -12.05 25.71 -5.15
C ILE A 132 -11.62 24.28 -4.80
N ARG A 133 -10.78 24.12 -3.77
CA ARG A 133 -10.39 22.80 -3.26
C ARG A 133 -11.62 22.01 -2.79
N SER A 134 -12.58 22.67 -2.11
CA SER A 134 -13.84 22.04 -1.74
C SER A 134 -14.65 21.55 -2.94
N ILE A 135 -14.62 22.25 -4.09
CA ILE A 135 -15.31 21.83 -5.32
C ILE A 135 -14.60 20.64 -5.98
N ILE A 136 -13.26 20.59 -5.92
CA ILE A 136 -12.47 19.45 -6.41
C ILE A 136 -12.76 18.22 -5.55
N SER A 137 -12.76 18.36 -4.22
CA SER A 137 -13.05 17.29 -3.26
C SER A 137 -14.51 16.82 -3.28
N ILE A 138 -15.48 17.73 -3.47
CA ILE A 138 -16.91 17.37 -3.62
C ILE A 138 -17.13 16.53 -4.89
N ASN A 139 -16.40 16.80 -5.99
CA ASN A 139 -16.50 15.99 -7.20
C ASN A 139 -15.82 14.62 -7.05
N GLU A 140 -14.75 14.51 -6.27
CA GLU A 140 -14.12 13.22 -5.92
C GLU A 140 -15.04 12.37 -5.01
N GLU A 141 -15.73 12.98 -4.04
CA GLU A 141 -16.74 12.30 -3.21
C GLU A 141 -17.98 11.89 -4.02
N GLU A 142 -18.49 12.75 -4.91
CA GLU A 142 -19.59 12.41 -5.82
C GLU A 142 -19.19 11.31 -6.83
N GLU A 143 -17.94 11.27 -7.32
CA GLU A 143 -17.47 10.16 -8.19
C GLU A 143 -17.21 8.85 -7.43
N GLU A 144 -16.76 8.90 -6.16
CA GLU A 144 -16.67 7.70 -5.32
C GLU A 144 -18.06 7.09 -5.05
N GLU A 145 -19.11 7.93 -4.99
CA GLU A 145 -20.51 7.49 -4.96
C GLU A 145 -20.96 6.87 -6.30
N VAL A 146 -20.56 7.46 -7.43
CA VAL A 146 -21.02 7.06 -8.77
C VAL A 146 -20.31 5.80 -9.30
N MET A 147 -19.10 5.49 -8.81
CA MET A 147 -18.37 4.24 -9.02
C MET A 147 -18.98 3.07 -8.23
N LYS A 148 -20.27 2.76 -8.49
CA LYS A 148 -21.10 1.70 -7.87
C LYS A 148 -20.46 1.11 -6.62
N SER A 149 -20.37 1.94 -5.58
CA SER A 149 -19.76 1.58 -4.33
C SER A 149 -20.55 0.42 -3.72
N PHE A 150 -20.11 -0.81 -3.99
CA PHE A 150 -20.73 -1.95 -3.33
C PHE A 150 -20.34 -1.86 -1.86
N LYS A 151 -21.35 -1.69 -1.02
CA LYS A 151 -21.24 -1.72 0.43
C LYS A 151 -22.50 -2.36 0.98
N THR A 152 -22.33 -3.41 1.77
CA THR A 152 -23.40 -3.98 2.59
C THR A 152 -22.99 -3.96 4.04
N LYS A 153 -23.92 -3.67 4.94
CA LYS A 153 -23.72 -3.75 6.41
C LYS A 153 -24.26 -5.06 7.01
N ASN A 154 -24.86 -5.91 6.17
CA ASN A 154 -25.62 -7.11 6.56
C ASN A 154 -24.96 -8.41 6.06
N ALA A 155 -23.68 -8.38 5.68
CA ALA A 155 -22.97 -9.60 5.33
C ALA A 155 -22.76 -10.46 6.58
N THR A 156 -22.71 -11.78 6.38
CA THR A 156 -22.20 -12.72 7.37
C THR A 156 -20.83 -13.20 6.92
N MET A 157 -19.97 -13.58 7.87
CA MET A 157 -18.63 -14.06 7.57
C MET A 157 -18.34 -15.30 8.41
N ILE A 158 -17.74 -16.28 7.76
CA ILE A 158 -17.09 -17.41 8.40
C ILE A 158 -15.60 -17.26 8.11
N PHE A 159 -14.78 -17.29 9.15
CA PHE A 159 -13.32 -17.33 9.01
C PHE A 159 -12.82 -18.66 9.57
N GLU A 160 -12.10 -19.42 8.75
CA GLU A 160 -11.54 -20.71 9.12
C GLU A 160 -10.02 -20.68 9.05
N ILE A 161 -9.36 -21.09 10.14
CA ILE A 161 -7.91 -21.24 10.20
C ILE A 161 -7.57 -22.47 11.06
N ASN A 162 -6.68 -23.33 10.56
CA ASN A 162 -6.26 -24.56 11.26
C ASN A 162 -7.42 -25.47 11.75
N GLY A 163 -8.55 -25.47 11.02
CA GLY A 163 -9.75 -26.21 11.37
C GLY A 163 -10.61 -25.58 12.47
N GLU A 164 -10.22 -24.41 12.99
CA GLU A 164 -11.04 -23.60 13.88
C GLU A 164 -11.87 -22.60 13.06
N GLN A 165 -13.16 -22.49 13.40
CA GLN A 165 -14.11 -21.67 12.68
C GLN A 165 -14.69 -20.56 13.56
N ASN A 166 -14.52 -19.32 13.14
CA ASN A 166 -15.13 -18.14 13.73
C ASN A 166 -16.29 -17.65 12.85
N SER A 167 -17.42 -17.30 13.45
CA SER A 167 -18.63 -16.86 12.72
C SER A 167 -19.09 -15.49 13.19
N PHE A 168 -19.40 -14.63 12.23
CA PHE A 168 -19.80 -13.24 12.44
C PHE A 168 -21.10 -12.94 11.69
N ASP A 169 -22.15 -12.63 12.44
CA ASP A 169 -23.50 -12.42 11.89
C ASP A 169 -23.70 -11.02 11.28
N LYS A 170 -22.78 -10.09 11.54
CA LYS A 170 -22.86 -8.71 11.07
C LYS A 170 -21.49 -8.18 10.67
N VAL A 171 -21.25 -8.12 9.37
CA VAL A 171 -20.04 -7.60 8.76
C VAL A 171 -20.42 -6.51 7.76
N THR A 172 -19.73 -5.38 7.85
CA THR A 172 -19.68 -4.43 6.72
C THR A 172 -18.68 -4.96 5.71
N PHE A 173 -19.15 -5.21 4.50
CA PHE A 173 -18.33 -5.68 3.39
C PHE A 173 -18.48 -4.69 2.25
N LYS A 174 -17.37 -4.15 1.77
CA LYS A 174 -17.36 -3.18 0.66
C LYS A 174 -16.22 -3.44 -0.31
N LEU A 175 -16.34 -2.93 -1.53
CA LEU A 175 -15.19 -2.84 -2.44
C LEU A 175 -14.08 -2.00 -1.79
N GLY A 176 -12.83 -2.46 -1.95
CA GLY A 176 -11.62 -1.85 -1.40
C GLY A 176 -10.77 -1.18 -2.46
N GLY A 177 -9.80 -0.36 -2.02
CA GLY A 177 -8.86 0.34 -2.91
C GLY A 177 -9.44 1.58 -3.60
N ALA A 178 -8.63 2.20 -4.46
CA ALA A 178 -9.02 3.29 -5.36
C ALA A 178 -8.77 2.83 -6.81
N TYR A 179 -7.54 2.98 -7.31
CA TYR A 179 -7.12 2.48 -8.63
C TYR A 179 -7.38 0.97 -8.80
N SER A 180 -7.16 0.17 -7.75
CA SER A 180 -7.35 -1.28 -7.83
C SER A 180 -8.80 -1.74 -8.02
N ARG A 181 -9.80 -0.85 -7.89
CA ARG A 181 -11.21 -1.15 -8.23
C ARG A 181 -11.42 -1.30 -9.74
N PHE A 182 -10.52 -0.74 -10.55
CA PHE A 182 -10.62 -0.80 -12.01
C PHE A 182 -10.13 -2.12 -12.59
N PHE A 183 -9.43 -2.96 -11.83
CA PHE A 183 -9.02 -4.27 -12.34
C PHE A 183 -10.17 -5.25 -12.44
N GLN A 184 -9.97 -6.30 -13.25
CA GLN A 184 -10.94 -7.38 -13.41
C GLN A 184 -11.26 -8.12 -12.11
N LYS A 185 -10.28 -8.22 -11.20
CA LYS A 185 -10.42 -8.80 -9.85
C LYS A 185 -10.15 -7.75 -8.76
N PRO A 186 -11.18 -7.01 -8.33
CA PRO A 186 -11.07 -6.03 -7.26
C PRO A 186 -10.82 -6.66 -5.87
N GLY A 187 -10.28 -5.83 -4.96
CA GLY A 187 -10.19 -6.10 -3.53
C GLY A 187 -11.42 -5.67 -2.72
N PHE A 188 -11.42 -5.99 -1.43
CA PHE A 188 -12.52 -5.70 -0.51
C PHE A 188 -12.01 -5.23 0.86
N ASN A 189 -12.81 -4.40 1.54
CA ASN A 189 -12.61 -4.07 2.95
C ASN A 189 -13.71 -4.70 3.80
N LEU A 190 -13.30 -5.24 4.95
CA LEU A 190 -14.16 -5.89 5.93
C LEU A 190 -14.16 -5.09 7.24
N LYS A 191 -15.34 -4.92 7.85
CA LYS A 191 -15.49 -4.45 9.23
C LYS A 191 -16.47 -5.32 10.00
N ILE A 192 -15.97 -6.08 10.97
CA ILE A 192 -16.77 -6.84 11.93
C ILE A 192 -17.52 -5.86 12.83
N ARG A 193 -18.82 -6.09 13.03
CA ARG A 193 -19.71 -5.21 13.82
C ARG A 193 -20.18 -5.92 15.09
N GLY A 194 -20.81 -5.14 15.97
CA GLY A 194 -21.41 -5.65 17.21
C GLY A 194 -20.38 -5.91 18.32
N ASN A 195 -19.31 -5.11 18.37
CA ASN A 195 -18.22 -5.22 19.35
C ASN A 195 -17.60 -6.63 19.39
N LYS A 196 -17.50 -7.27 18.22
CA LYS A 196 -16.76 -8.50 18.00
C LYS A 196 -15.50 -8.17 17.20
N ASP A 197 -14.50 -9.01 17.35
CA ASP A 197 -13.24 -8.95 16.63
C ASP A 197 -12.81 -10.36 16.20
N LEU A 198 -11.85 -10.41 15.29
CA LEU A 198 -11.09 -11.59 14.94
C LEU A 198 -9.65 -11.34 15.39
N HIS A 199 -9.21 -12.07 16.41
CA HIS A 199 -7.86 -11.94 16.98
C HIS A 199 -7.49 -10.49 17.37
N GLY A 200 -8.40 -9.75 18.02
CA GLY A 200 -8.17 -8.37 18.46
C GLY A 200 -8.33 -7.32 17.37
N ARG A 201 -8.73 -7.71 16.15
CA ARG A 201 -8.92 -6.81 15.00
C ARG A 201 -10.36 -6.82 14.53
N SER A 202 -10.92 -5.65 14.26
CA SER A 202 -12.29 -5.51 13.75
C SER A 202 -12.36 -5.14 12.27
N GLN A 203 -11.24 -4.72 11.66
CA GLN A 203 -11.18 -4.23 10.29
C GLN A 203 -9.99 -4.83 9.56
N PHE A 204 -10.21 -5.23 8.31
CA PHE A 204 -9.22 -5.91 7.48
C PHE A 204 -9.36 -5.52 6.01
N LYS A 205 -8.27 -5.68 5.26
CA LYS A 205 -8.23 -5.52 3.80
C LYS A 205 -7.99 -6.88 3.15
N LEU A 206 -8.82 -7.21 2.16
CA LEU A 206 -8.64 -8.33 1.24
C LEU A 206 -8.15 -7.76 -0.08
N ARG A 207 -6.88 -7.98 -0.45
CA ARG A 207 -6.37 -7.46 -1.72
C ARG A 207 -6.10 -8.57 -2.71
N ALA A 208 -6.45 -8.30 -3.97
CA ALA A 208 -6.15 -9.20 -5.07
C ALA A 208 -4.71 -9.01 -5.58
N ASP A 209 -4.12 -7.84 -5.28
CA ASP A 209 -2.77 -7.40 -5.69
C ASP A 209 -2.47 -7.74 -7.15
N LEU A 210 -3.39 -7.41 -8.05
CA LEU A 210 -3.25 -7.73 -9.48
C LEU A 210 -2.10 -7.00 -10.17
N ASN A 211 -1.55 -5.96 -9.56
CA ASN A 211 -0.32 -5.31 -10.02
C ASN A 211 0.95 -5.98 -9.51
N ASP A 212 0.86 -6.90 -8.55
CA ASP A 212 1.98 -7.75 -8.10
C ASP A 212 1.93 -9.10 -8.82
N PRO A 213 2.77 -9.31 -9.86
CA PRO A 213 2.82 -10.59 -10.55
C PRO A 213 3.11 -11.80 -9.67
N THR A 214 3.71 -11.57 -8.50
CA THR A 214 4.13 -12.62 -7.58
C THR A 214 3.13 -12.84 -6.44
N ILE A 215 2.27 -11.84 -6.17
CA ILE A 215 1.42 -11.70 -4.96
C ILE A 215 2.18 -11.92 -3.63
N MET A 216 3.50 -11.71 -3.62
CA MET A 216 4.37 -11.95 -2.47
C MET A 216 4.93 -10.68 -1.84
N ARG A 217 4.93 -9.53 -2.55
CA ARG A 217 5.64 -8.32 -2.10
C ARG A 217 5.15 -7.84 -0.73
N THR A 218 3.83 -7.68 -0.59
CA THR A 218 3.23 -7.29 0.69
C THR A 218 3.52 -8.28 1.82
N LYS A 219 3.50 -9.59 1.52
CA LYS A 219 3.81 -10.62 2.51
C LYS A 219 5.27 -10.53 2.96
N LEU A 220 6.21 -10.41 2.02
CA LEU A 220 7.64 -10.31 2.28
C LEU A 220 7.96 -9.09 3.15
N ILE A 221 7.40 -7.92 2.83
CA ILE A 221 7.61 -6.70 3.61
C ILE A 221 7.03 -6.87 5.02
N SER A 222 5.82 -7.39 5.17
CA SER A 222 5.24 -7.63 6.51
C SER A 222 6.08 -8.61 7.35
N ASP A 223 6.68 -9.62 6.72
CA ASP A 223 7.56 -10.58 7.41
C ASP A 223 8.91 -9.98 7.79
N ILE A 224 9.45 -9.07 6.97
CA ILE A 224 10.65 -8.29 7.30
C ILE A 224 10.40 -7.47 8.56
N HIS A 225 9.27 -6.75 8.63
CA HIS A 225 8.89 -6.00 9.83
C HIS A 225 8.79 -6.92 11.06
N ASN A 226 8.09 -8.05 10.93
CA ASN A 226 7.93 -9.04 12.00
C ASN A 226 9.29 -9.58 12.48
N ARG A 227 10.20 -9.92 11.56
CA ARG A 227 11.53 -10.46 11.88
C ARG A 227 12.45 -9.43 12.53
N LEU A 228 12.30 -8.16 12.20
CA LEU A 228 12.99 -7.05 12.86
C LEU A 228 12.34 -6.64 14.19
N GLY A 229 11.14 -7.14 14.50
CA GLY A 229 10.38 -6.76 15.69
C GLY A 229 9.77 -5.37 15.60
N LEU A 230 9.60 -4.84 14.38
CA LEU A 230 8.99 -3.53 14.13
C LEU A 230 7.47 -3.63 14.28
N LYS A 231 6.85 -2.53 14.72
CA LYS A 231 5.40 -2.41 14.77
C LYS A 231 4.90 -2.07 13.38
N SER A 232 4.22 -3.02 12.72
CA SER A 232 3.65 -2.82 11.39
C SER A 232 2.39 -3.67 11.21
N VAL A 233 1.67 -3.46 10.12
CA VAL A 233 0.58 -4.35 9.67
C VAL A 233 1.15 -5.71 9.28
N SER A 234 0.42 -6.78 9.62
CA SER A 234 0.72 -8.14 9.17
C SER A 234 -0.11 -8.52 7.94
N SER A 235 0.44 -9.42 7.13
CA SER A 235 -0.23 -9.99 5.95
C SER A 235 -0.22 -11.52 6.00
N THR A 236 -1.28 -12.12 5.48
CA THR A 236 -1.36 -13.56 5.20
C THR A 236 -2.18 -13.80 3.93
N TYR A 237 -2.41 -15.06 3.57
CA TYR A 237 -3.22 -15.43 2.41
C TYR A 237 -4.54 -16.07 2.83
N VAL A 238 -5.59 -15.81 2.05
CA VAL A 238 -6.90 -16.47 2.21
C VAL A 238 -7.46 -16.92 0.87
N GLN A 239 -8.17 -18.05 0.89
CA GLN A 239 -9.09 -18.39 -0.17
C GLN A 239 -10.42 -17.70 0.14
N LEU A 240 -10.88 -16.82 -0.76
CA LEU A 240 -12.11 -16.08 -0.56
C LEU A 240 -13.27 -16.80 -1.24
N TYR A 241 -14.38 -16.95 -0.51
CA TYR A 241 -15.65 -17.42 -1.04
C TYR A 241 -16.72 -16.37 -0.76
N ILE A 242 -17.51 -16.00 -1.76
CA ILE A 242 -18.66 -15.12 -1.62
C ILE A 242 -19.89 -15.89 -2.08
N ASN A 243 -20.84 -16.16 -1.19
CA ASN A 243 -22.05 -16.94 -1.47
C ASN A 243 -21.75 -18.30 -2.16
N ASP A 244 -20.82 -19.06 -1.57
CA ASP A 244 -20.33 -20.35 -2.08
C ASP A 244 -19.57 -20.31 -3.42
N GLU A 245 -19.38 -19.13 -4.01
CA GLU A 245 -18.57 -18.94 -5.22
C GLU A 245 -17.13 -18.64 -4.84
N PHE A 246 -16.18 -19.39 -5.40
CA PHE A 246 -14.75 -19.21 -5.17
C PHE A 246 -14.25 -17.96 -5.90
N MET A 247 -13.77 -16.98 -5.14
CA MET A 247 -13.24 -15.71 -5.66
C MET A 247 -11.74 -15.77 -5.95
N GLY A 248 -11.05 -16.86 -5.58
CA GLY A 248 -9.61 -16.97 -5.75
C GLY A 248 -8.81 -16.72 -4.49
N LEU A 249 -7.50 -16.56 -4.68
CA LEU A 249 -6.52 -16.25 -3.65
C LEU A 249 -6.44 -14.73 -3.45
N TYR A 250 -6.42 -14.30 -2.19
CA TYR A 250 -6.28 -12.89 -1.79
C TYR A 250 -5.25 -12.77 -0.67
N THR A 251 -4.56 -11.63 -0.58
CA THR A 251 -3.86 -11.24 0.65
C THR A 251 -4.90 -10.74 1.65
N PHE A 252 -4.73 -11.12 2.92
CA PHE A 252 -5.55 -10.71 4.06
C PHE A 252 -4.66 -9.93 5.02
N ASN A 253 -4.92 -8.64 5.09
CA ASN A 253 -4.03 -7.68 5.72
C ASN A 253 -4.72 -7.03 6.91
N ASP A 254 -3.93 -6.79 7.95
CA ASP A 254 -4.27 -5.81 8.97
C ASP A 254 -4.49 -4.42 8.33
N ASP A 255 -5.20 -3.56 9.05
CA ASP A 255 -5.34 -2.15 8.70
C ASP A 255 -5.17 -1.32 9.97
N TYR A 256 -4.41 -0.22 9.89
CA TYR A 256 -4.22 0.67 11.03
C TYR A 256 -5.53 1.40 11.33
N LYS A 257 -6.26 0.86 12.30
CA LYS A 257 -7.53 1.38 12.82
C LYS A 257 -7.50 1.37 14.33
N LEU A 258 -8.49 1.98 14.98
CA LEU A 258 -8.55 2.06 16.45
C LEU A 258 -8.44 0.69 17.14
N SER A 259 -9.03 -0.38 16.58
CA SER A 259 -8.87 -1.73 17.13
C SER A 259 -7.44 -2.28 17.00
N TRP A 260 -6.72 -1.87 15.95
CA TRP A 260 -5.31 -2.22 15.80
C TRP A 260 -4.48 -1.59 16.92
N ILE A 261 -4.70 -0.30 17.17
CA ILE A 261 -4.04 0.44 18.25
C ILE A 261 -4.37 -0.15 19.63
N GLU A 262 -5.63 -0.51 19.87
CA GLU A 262 -6.05 -1.12 21.14
C GLU A 262 -5.27 -2.40 21.45
N GLU A 263 -5.08 -3.28 20.48
CA GLU A 263 -4.34 -4.53 20.69
C GLU A 263 -2.83 -4.31 20.80
N VAL A 264 -2.25 -3.46 19.95
CA VAL A 264 -0.78 -3.31 19.90
C VAL A 264 -0.27 -2.46 21.06
N TYR A 265 -1.02 -1.42 21.45
CA TYR A 265 -0.60 -0.42 22.42
C TYR A 265 -1.47 -0.37 23.68
N GLY A 266 -2.61 -1.08 23.72
CA GLY A 266 -3.52 -1.05 24.85
C GLY A 266 -4.37 0.23 24.93
N GLU A 267 -4.32 1.11 23.92
CA GLU A 267 -5.07 2.37 23.91
C GLU A 267 -6.43 2.21 23.20
N LYS A 268 -7.50 2.18 23.99
CA LYS A 268 -8.87 2.18 23.47
C LYS A 268 -9.24 3.57 22.95
N ASN A 269 -9.95 3.62 21.83
CA ASN A 269 -10.41 4.87 21.19
C ASN A 269 -9.25 5.88 21.03
N ALA A 270 -8.15 5.41 20.44
CA ALA A 270 -6.95 6.20 20.23
C ALA A 270 -7.29 7.58 19.67
N LYS A 271 -6.69 8.62 20.27
CA LYS A 271 -7.05 10.02 19.94
C LYS A 271 -6.29 10.56 18.75
N ASN A 272 -5.08 10.07 18.51
CA ASN A 272 -4.12 10.64 17.58
C ASN A 272 -3.57 9.56 16.64
N LEU A 273 -4.45 8.97 15.83
CA LEU A 273 -4.06 8.08 14.73
C LEU A 273 -4.42 8.77 13.43
N TYR A 274 -3.43 9.24 12.68
CA TYR A 274 -3.64 9.99 11.45
C TYR A 274 -3.24 9.13 10.25
N LYS A 275 -4.14 8.98 9.29
CA LYS A 275 -3.87 8.39 7.97
C LYS A 275 -3.37 9.47 7.02
N CYS A 276 -2.22 9.27 6.40
CA CYS A 276 -1.59 10.23 5.49
C CYS A 276 -1.54 9.66 4.07
N ASP A 277 -2.37 10.22 3.19
CA ASP A 277 -2.46 9.83 1.77
C ASP A 277 -2.15 11.01 0.82
N SER A 278 -1.88 12.22 1.33
CA SER A 278 -1.61 13.40 0.48
C SER A 278 -0.74 14.43 1.19
N MET A 279 0.19 13.97 2.01
CA MET A 279 1.02 14.82 2.87
C MET A 279 2.37 15.10 2.21
N ILE A 280 2.50 16.29 1.63
CA ILE A 280 3.69 16.71 0.86
C ILE A 280 4.97 16.67 1.71
N ASP A 281 4.91 17.16 2.94
CA ASP A 281 5.98 17.07 3.94
C ASP A 281 5.37 17.07 5.34
N LEU A 282 6.10 16.61 6.36
CA LEU A 282 5.68 16.61 7.76
C LEU A 282 5.85 17.99 8.42
N LEU A 283 5.23 19.01 7.81
CA LEU A 283 5.23 20.40 8.27
C LEU A 283 3.81 20.93 8.52
N PRO A 284 3.60 21.94 9.39
CA PRO A 284 2.27 22.44 9.73
C PRO A 284 1.45 22.90 8.53
N GLU A 285 2.11 23.49 7.53
CA GLU A 285 1.47 23.95 6.28
C GLU A 285 0.76 22.83 5.52
N TYR A 286 1.28 21.60 5.61
CA TYR A 286 0.74 20.45 4.90
C TYR A 286 -0.17 19.57 5.75
N SER A 287 -0.41 19.92 7.02
CA SER A 287 -1.18 19.15 8.02
C SER A 287 -2.49 18.52 7.53
N TYR A 288 -3.15 19.14 6.55
CA TYR A 288 -4.38 18.64 5.91
C TYR A 288 -4.21 17.33 5.13
N GLY A 289 -2.97 16.95 4.76
CA GLY A 289 -2.67 15.72 4.04
C GLY A 289 -2.83 14.45 4.88
N CYS A 290 -3.08 14.61 6.19
CA CYS A 290 -3.34 13.52 7.11
C CYS A 290 -4.68 13.71 7.84
N ILE A 291 -5.51 12.67 7.88
CA ILE A 291 -6.84 12.67 8.48
C ILE A 291 -6.85 11.75 9.71
N ASN A 292 -7.44 12.21 10.81
CA ASN A 292 -7.57 11.40 12.02
C ASN A 292 -8.59 10.26 11.80
N GLU A 293 -8.17 9.03 12.08
CA GLU A 293 -9.01 7.82 12.03
C GLU A 293 -10.10 7.79 13.10
N ASN A 294 -9.95 8.62 14.13
CA ASN A 294 -11.00 8.84 15.10
C ASN A 294 -11.87 10.03 14.70
N GLU A 295 -12.94 9.75 13.94
CA GLU A 295 -13.91 10.74 13.44
C GLU A 295 -14.60 11.55 14.56
N GLU A 296 -14.53 11.10 15.82
CA GLU A 296 -15.08 11.82 16.98
C GLU A 296 -14.14 12.93 17.51
N ILE A 297 -12.91 13.00 16.99
CA ILE A 297 -11.88 13.96 17.40
C ILE A 297 -11.61 14.94 16.26
N ASP A 298 -11.99 16.20 16.48
CA ASP A 298 -11.76 17.33 15.57
C ASP A 298 -10.56 18.21 15.97
N ASN A 299 -9.95 17.93 17.12
CA ASN A 299 -8.83 18.70 17.64
C ASN A 299 -7.48 18.14 17.16
N ASP A 300 -6.79 18.94 16.33
CA ASP A 300 -5.49 18.65 15.74
C ASP A 300 -4.31 19.31 16.49
N THR A 301 -4.53 19.91 17.67
CA THR A 301 -3.49 20.67 18.39
C THR A 301 -2.20 19.86 18.60
N GLU A 302 -2.30 18.61 19.07
CA GLU A 302 -1.12 17.77 19.32
C GLU A 302 -0.38 17.37 18.03
N TRP A 303 -1.12 17.27 16.91
CA TRP A 303 -0.57 17.01 15.58
C TRP A 303 0.19 18.23 15.06
N ILE A 304 -0.44 19.42 15.12
CA ILE A 304 0.22 20.67 14.73
C ILE A 304 1.45 20.97 15.59
N GLU A 305 1.40 20.70 16.90
CA GLU A 305 2.55 20.83 17.80
C GLU A 305 3.71 19.91 17.39
N PHE A 306 3.43 18.68 16.99
CA PHE A 306 4.43 17.73 16.49
C PHE A 306 5.05 18.18 15.17
N LEU A 307 4.23 18.58 14.20
CA LEU A 307 4.71 19.11 12.93
C LEU A 307 5.56 20.37 13.11
N THR A 308 5.16 21.25 14.03
CA THR A 308 5.94 22.45 14.39
C THR A 308 7.28 22.05 15.03
N ALA A 309 7.33 20.97 15.81
CA ALA A 309 8.58 20.47 16.35
C ALA A 309 9.50 19.91 15.26
N ILE A 310 8.96 19.20 14.27
CA ILE A 310 9.71 18.75 13.08
C ILE A 310 10.27 19.95 12.32
N GLU A 311 9.44 20.94 11.98
CA GLU A 311 9.85 22.15 11.25
C GLU A 311 11.01 22.91 11.94
N ASN A 312 11.05 22.91 13.27
CA ASN A 312 12.08 23.60 14.05
C ASN A 312 13.30 22.73 14.38
N ALA A 313 13.25 21.42 14.10
CA ALA A 313 14.32 20.50 14.43
C ALA A 313 15.55 20.75 13.56
N LYS A 314 16.74 20.61 14.15
CA LYS A 314 18.02 20.75 13.44
C LYS A 314 18.83 19.47 13.45
N SER A 315 18.43 18.53 14.32
CA SER A 315 19.08 17.25 14.51
C SER A 315 18.10 16.26 15.12
N ALA A 316 18.43 14.97 15.01
CA ALA A 316 17.71 13.91 15.71
C ALA A 316 17.50 14.20 17.21
N ALA A 317 18.49 14.80 17.88
CA ALA A 317 18.43 15.11 19.31
C ALA A 317 17.27 16.03 19.71
N ASP A 318 16.78 16.87 18.78
CA ASP A 318 15.64 17.76 19.03
C ASP A 318 14.30 17.00 19.05
N LEU A 319 14.26 15.78 18.50
CA LEU A 319 13.05 14.97 18.33
C LEU A 319 13.03 13.70 19.19
N GLU A 320 14.14 13.31 19.83
CA GLU A 320 14.28 12.05 20.59
C GLU A 320 13.17 11.82 21.64
N ASP A 321 12.75 12.88 22.32
CA ASP A 321 11.76 12.78 23.40
C ASP A 321 10.32 12.65 22.87
N ILE A 322 10.08 12.95 21.60
CA ILE A 322 8.74 13.05 21.01
C ILE A 322 8.51 12.19 19.77
N PHE A 323 9.55 11.53 19.23
CA PHE A 323 9.45 10.71 18.02
C PHE A 323 10.27 9.42 18.12
N GLU A 324 9.76 8.32 17.57
CA GLU A 324 10.47 7.05 17.47
C GLU A 324 11.45 7.06 16.29
N ILE A 325 12.56 7.78 16.46
CA ILE A 325 13.57 7.98 15.40
C ILE A 325 14.12 6.67 14.86
N ASP A 326 14.47 5.71 15.73
CA ASP A 326 15.00 4.42 15.27
C ASP A 326 13.99 3.67 14.40
N HIS A 327 12.72 3.65 14.80
CA HIS A 327 11.68 2.98 14.02
C HIS A 327 11.56 3.62 12.63
N PHE A 328 11.50 4.95 12.55
CA PHE A 328 11.49 5.65 11.26
C PHE A 328 12.71 5.34 10.40
N LEU A 329 13.92 5.29 10.98
CA LEU A 329 15.13 4.96 10.22
C LEU A 329 15.15 3.50 9.75
N TYR A 330 14.54 2.57 10.48
CA TYR A 330 14.34 1.20 10.02
C TYR A 330 13.40 1.15 8.82
N GLU A 331 12.27 1.87 8.87
CA GLU A 331 11.32 1.99 7.76
C GLU A 331 12.00 2.57 6.51
N MET A 332 12.78 3.66 6.67
CA MET A 332 13.55 4.25 5.56
C MET A 332 14.61 3.29 4.99
N ALA A 333 15.22 2.44 5.82
CA ALA A 333 16.15 1.43 5.35
C ALA A 333 15.44 0.30 4.58
N ILE A 334 14.23 -0.07 4.99
CA ILE A 334 13.38 -1.04 4.28
C ILE A 334 12.99 -0.45 2.92
N ASP A 335 12.37 0.74 2.88
CA ASP A 335 11.98 1.42 1.65
C ASP A 335 13.15 1.52 0.65
N TYR A 336 14.32 1.93 1.15
CA TYR A 336 15.54 2.05 0.35
C TYR A 336 15.99 0.73 -0.28
N LEU A 337 15.94 -0.37 0.49
CA LEU A 337 16.37 -1.68 0.02
C LEU A 337 15.32 -2.33 -0.88
N THR A 338 14.04 -2.06 -0.67
CA THR A 338 12.95 -2.65 -1.45
C THR A 338 12.65 -1.80 -2.69
N GLY A 339 13.15 -0.57 -2.75
CA GLY A 339 12.84 0.37 -3.82
C GLY A 339 11.42 0.94 -3.70
N ALA A 340 10.85 0.96 -2.49
CA ALA A 340 9.57 1.57 -2.22
C ALA A 340 9.67 3.07 -2.51
N TYR A 341 8.83 3.53 -3.43
CA TYR A 341 8.70 4.96 -3.75
C TYR A 341 7.38 5.53 -3.26
N ASP A 342 6.33 4.69 -3.18
CA ASP A 342 4.95 5.12 -2.96
C ASP A 342 4.57 5.32 -1.47
N HIS A 343 5.56 5.57 -0.62
CA HIS A 343 5.38 5.86 0.80
C HIS A 343 5.58 7.37 1.07
N ILE A 344 6.25 7.74 2.16
CA ILE A 344 6.49 9.14 2.53
C ILE A 344 7.20 9.94 1.43
N GLN A 345 8.04 9.31 0.61
CA GLN A 345 8.76 9.94 -0.50
C GLN A 345 7.82 10.36 -1.65
N ASN A 346 6.64 9.75 -1.76
CA ASN A 346 5.57 10.10 -2.69
C ASN A 346 4.28 10.53 -1.96
N THR A 347 4.41 11.03 -0.73
CA THR A 347 3.32 11.68 0.03
C THR A 347 2.14 10.78 0.45
N HIS A 348 2.26 9.45 0.29
CA HIS A 348 1.14 8.51 0.39
C HIS A 348 1.46 7.29 1.29
N ASN A 349 0.46 6.48 1.64
CA ASN A 349 0.59 5.14 2.24
C ASN A 349 1.29 5.04 3.61
N TYR A 350 1.07 5.98 4.52
CA TYR A 350 1.52 5.84 5.91
C TYR A 350 0.54 6.41 6.92
N TYR A 351 0.75 6.05 8.18
CA TYR A 351 0.05 6.61 9.32
C TYR A 351 1.05 7.24 10.28
N MET A 352 0.58 8.24 11.03
CA MET A 352 1.27 8.79 12.18
C MET A 352 0.43 8.55 13.43
N TYR A 353 1.04 8.00 14.47
CA TYR A 353 0.34 7.70 15.71
C TYR A 353 1.09 8.25 16.93
N LYS A 354 0.39 8.95 17.84
CA LYS A 354 0.95 9.36 19.13
C LYS A 354 0.71 8.27 20.17
N GLN A 355 1.78 7.60 20.57
CA GLN A 355 1.74 6.49 21.52
C GLN A 355 1.47 6.95 22.96
N PRO A 356 1.06 6.04 23.87
CA PRO A 356 0.81 6.36 25.28
C PRO A 356 2.07 6.83 26.03
N ASN A 357 3.27 6.52 25.52
CA ASN A 357 4.54 7.01 26.05
C ASN A 357 4.83 8.49 25.70
N GLY A 358 3.97 9.11 24.88
CA GLY A 358 4.08 10.50 24.43
C GLY A 358 4.81 10.69 23.10
N LYS A 359 5.43 9.65 22.54
CA LYS A 359 6.16 9.70 21.28
C LYS A 359 5.27 9.37 20.08
N TRP A 360 5.50 10.09 18.99
CA TRP A 360 4.95 9.78 17.68
C TRP A 360 5.71 8.64 17.01
N ILE A 361 5.02 7.83 16.23
CA ILE A 361 5.58 6.74 15.42
C ILE A 361 5.01 6.82 14.00
N TYR A 362 5.88 6.60 13.01
CA TYR A 362 5.54 6.46 11.60
C TYR A 362 5.20 5.00 11.30
N LEU A 363 4.14 4.73 10.54
CA LEU A 363 3.64 3.38 10.27
C LEU A 363 3.29 3.22 8.79
N SER A 364 4.19 2.62 8.00
CA SER A 364 3.98 2.38 6.56
C SER A 364 2.92 1.28 6.31
N HIS A 365 2.26 1.34 5.14
CA HIS A 365 1.39 0.28 4.64
C HIS A 365 1.37 0.27 3.10
N ASP A 366 0.66 -0.69 2.51
CA ASP A 366 0.46 -0.81 1.05
C ASP A 366 1.73 -1.08 0.23
N PHE A 367 2.24 -2.30 0.37
CA PHE A 367 3.58 -2.70 -0.07
C PHE A 367 3.59 -3.46 -1.40
N ASP A 368 2.56 -3.32 -2.24
CA ASP A 368 2.47 -4.04 -3.52
C ASP A 368 3.45 -3.51 -4.57
N HIS A 369 3.89 -2.25 -4.45
CA HIS A 369 4.88 -1.60 -5.32
C HIS A 369 6.34 -1.72 -4.83
N ASP A 370 6.59 -2.45 -3.75
CA ASP A 370 7.92 -2.77 -3.24
C ASP A 370 8.67 -3.80 -4.10
N PHE A 371 9.93 -4.09 -3.74
CA PHE A 371 10.79 -5.07 -4.40
C PHE A 371 10.88 -4.86 -5.92
N GLY A 372 11.29 -3.66 -6.30
CA GLY A 372 11.56 -3.36 -7.71
C GLY A 372 10.32 -3.32 -8.58
N GLN A 373 9.21 -2.80 -8.06
CA GLN A 373 8.08 -2.36 -8.88
C GLN A 373 8.21 -0.87 -9.26
N VAL A 374 9.45 -0.41 -9.51
CA VAL A 374 9.80 0.81 -10.26
C VAL A 374 11.32 0.78 -10.52
N SER A 375 11.77 1.27 -11.68
CA SER A 375 13.21 1.24 -12.05
C SER A 375 14.03 2.40 -11.48
N MET A 376 13.37 3.46 -11.00
CA MET A 376 13.97 4.78 -10.71
C MET A 376 15.14 4.76 -9.71
N PHE A 377 15.27 3.71 -8.89
CA PHE A 377 16.19 3.68 -7.74
C PHE A 377 17.16 2.49 -7.70
N PHE A 378 17.20 1.68 -8.76
CA PHE A 378 17.89 0.38 -8.75
C PHE A 378 19.36 0.45 -8.27
N ASN A 379 20.16 1.38 -8.82
CA ASN A 379 21.59 1.58 -8.48
C ASN A 379 21.86 2.95 -7.84
N ALA A 380 20.95 3.40 -6.98
CA ALA A 380 21.03 4.73 -6.37
C ALA A 380 21.21 4.64 -4.84
N PRO A 381 22.03 5.54 -4.23
CA PRO A 381 22.17 5.62 -2.79
C PRO A 381 21.00 6.37 -2.18
N ILE A 382 20.84 6.31 -0.85
CA ILE A 382 19.67 6.91 -0.16
C ILE A 382 19.52 8.41 -0.44
N THR A 383 20.64 9.11 -0.62
CA THR A 383 20.66 10.55 -0.93
C THR A 383 20.06 10.90 -2.28
N ILE A 384 19.90 9.91 -3.17
CA ILE A 384 19.20 10.07 -4.44
C ILE A 384 17.78 9.57 -4.33
N THR A 385 17.57 8.38 -3.76
CA THR A 385 16.23 7.76 -3.70
C THR A 385 15.28 8.56 -2.80
N ALA A 386 15.78 9.03 -1.66
CA ALA A 386 14.97 9.79 -0.71
C ALA A 386 14.89 11.29 -1.02
N ALA A 387 15.76 11.81 -1.89
CA ALA A 387 15.69 13.20 -2.36
C ALA A 387 14.50 13.45 -3.29
N TYR A 388 13.89 12.39 -3.85
CA TYR A 388 12.70 12.50 -4.68
C TYR A 388 11.54 13.23 -3.99
N GLY A 389 11.30 12.94 -2.70
CA GLY A 389 10.24 13.58 -1.93
C GLY A 389 10.62 14.90 -1.25
N ASN A 390 11.92 15.25 -1.20
CA ASN A 390 12.44 16.43 -0.50
C ASN A 390 11.86 16.66 0.92
N ILE A 391 11.69 15.57 1.68
CA ILE A 391 11.03 15.59 3.00
C ILE A 391 11.98 16.14 4.07
N HIS A 392 11.57 17.19 4.79
CA HIS A 392 12.40 17.85 5.80
C HIS A 392 12.87 16.88 6.90
N LEU A 393 12.00 15.97 7.34
CA LEU A 393 12.35 14.97 8.36
C LEU A 393 13.50 14.05 7.91
N ILE A 394 13.54 13.68 6.63
CA ILE A 394 14.63 12.86 6.06
C ILE A 394 15.94 13.66 6.02
N GLU A 395 15.88 14.94 5.66
CA GLU A 395 17.06 15.81 5.70
C GLU A 395 17.66 15.86 7.11
N VAL A 396 16.81 16.11 8.13
CA VAL A 396 17.21 16.21 9.54
C VAL A 396 17.77 14.89 10.08
N LEU A 397 17.16 13.75 9.74
CA LEU A 397 17.50 12.45 10.34
C LEU A 397 18.51 11.62 9.55
N ILE A 398 18.69 11.88 8.25
CA ILE A 398 19.55 11.07 7.37
C ILE A 398 20.62 11.93 6.69
N PHE A 399 20.27 13.04 6.04
CA PHE A 399 21.24 13.78 5.21
C PHE A 399 22.20 14.63 6.04
N ASN A 400 21.73 15.21 7.15
CA ASN A 400 22.58 16.01 8.05
C ASN A 400 23.54 15.14 8.87
N ASP A 401 23.15 13.91 9.23
CA ASP A 401 24.00 12.91 9.89
C ASP A 401 23.53 11.49 9.56
N SER A 402 24.20 10.85 8.59
CA SER A 402 23.84 9.52 8.11
C SER A 402 24.29 8.37 9.02
N ALA A 403 25.10 8.63 10.05
CA ALA A 403 25.78 7.57 10.79
C ALA A 403 24.81 6.59 11.48
N ARG A 404 23.70 7.10 12.01
CA ARG A 404 22.67 6.26 12.64
C ARG A 404 21.92 5.43 11.60
N PHE A 405 21.55 6.05 10.48
CA PHE A 405 20.90 5.37 9.36
C PHE A 405 21.80 4.27 8.77
N GLU A 406 23.06 4.55 8.46
CA GLU A 406 23.99 3.58 7.87
C GLU A 406 24.22 2.37 8.79
N LYS A 407 24.24 2.59 10.11
CA LYS A 407 24.29 1.50 11.09
C LYS A 407 23.02 0.63 11.00
N ILE A 408 21.84 1.24 10.98
CA ILE A 408 20.57 0.53 10.84
C ILE A 408 20.50 -0.21 9.51
N LEU A 409 20.91 0.42 8.42
CA LEU A 409 20.97 -0.18 7.08
C LEU A 409 21.84 -1.44 7.08
N SER A 410 23.02 -1.40 7.70
CA SER A 410 23.89 -2.57 7.89
C SER A 410 23.21 -3.69 8.69
N GLU A 411 22.46 -3.34 9.74
CA GLU A 411 21.67 -4.30 10.53
C GLU A 411 20.53 -4.93 9.71
N VAL A 412 19.81 -4.15 8.90
CA VAL A 412 18.72 -4.65 8.04
C VAL A 412 19.26 -5.60 6.98
N ILE A 413 20.34 -5.23 6.29
CA ILE A 413 20.99 -6.09 5.28
C ILE A 413 21.44 -7.42 5.89
N SER A 414 22.16 -7.37 7.01
CA SER A 414 22.69 -8.58 7.65
C SER A 414 21.61 -9.49 8.21
N LYS A 415 20.51 -8.96 8.76
CA LYS A 415 19.47 -9.76 9.43
C LYS A 415 18.37 -10.25 8.51
N VAL A 416 17.95 -9.43 7.54
CA VAL A 416 16.70 -9.64 6.79
C VAL A 416 16.81 -9.40 5.30
N PHE A 417 17.62 -8.44 4.82
CA PHE A 417 17.75 -8.14 3.38
C PHE A 417 19.06 -8.71 2.81
N ASN A 418 19.23 -10.02 2.87
CA ASN A 418 20.33 -10.72 2.21
C ASN A 418 19.81 -11.92 1.43
N PRO A 419 20.43 -12.28 0.29
CA PRO A 419 19.99 -13.39 -0.55
C PRO A 419 19.81 -14.71 0.20
N SER A 420 20.74 -15.07 1.10
CA SER A 420 20.66 -16.33 1.86
C SER A 420 19.41 -16.42 2.74
N THR A 421 18.91 -15.29 3.22
CA THR A 421 17.70 -15.22 4.04
C THR A 421 16.45 -15.10 3.17
N LEU A 422 16.41 -14.15 2.23
CA LEU A 422 15.22 -13.88 1.46
C LEU A 422 14.92 -14.93 0.40
N TYR A 423 15.92 -15.57 -0.21
CA TYR A 423 15.65 -16.59 -1.23
C TYR A 423 14.95 -17.80 -0.63
N SER A 424 15.44 -18.28 0.53
CA SER A 424 14.79 -19.37 1.25
C SER A 424 13.36 -19.01 1.63
N HIS A 425 13.14 -17.78 2.11
CA HIS A 425 11.81 -17.33 2.51
C HIS A 425 10.84 -17.17 1.32
N ILE A 426 11.34 -16.65 0.18
CA ILE A 426 10.59 -16.61 -1.08
C ILE A 426 10.22 -18.02 -1.52
N ASP A 427 11.15 -18.97 -1.48
CA ASP A 427 10.89 -20.37 -1.84
C ASP A 427 9.84 -21.02 -0.93
N GLU A 428 9.89 -20.73 0.38
CA GLU A 428 8.90 -21.19 1.35
C GLU A 428 7.49 -20.64 1.07
N ILE A 429 7.36 -19.31 0.85
CA ILE A 429 6.08 -18.70 0.49
C ILE A 429 5.58 -19.26 -0.83
N LYS A 430 6.45 -19.32 -1.84
CA LYS A 430 6.14 -19.80 -3.18
C LYS A 430 5.61 -21.22 -3.16
N GLU A 431 6.29 -22.14 -2.49
CA GLU A 431 5.84 -23.53 -2.34
C GLU A 431 4.52 -23.61 -1.58
N TYR A 432 4.36 -22.80 -0.52
CA TYR A 432 3.12 -22.76 0.27
C TYR A 432 1.91 -22.28 -0.55
N ILE A 433 2.06 -21.23 -1.36
CA ILE A 433 0.94 -20.64 -2.10
C ILE A 433 0.69 -21.25 -3.48
N LYS A 434 1.67 -21.94 -4.07
CA LYS A 434 1.59 -22.54 -5.42
C LYS A 434 0.28 -23.28 -5.72
N PRO A 435 -0.22 -24.21 -4.88
CA PRO A 435 -1.48 -24.89 -5.17
C PRO A 435 -2.68 -23.95 -5.26
N TYR A 436 -2.68 -22.85 -4.51
CA TYR A 436 -3.77 -21.87 -4.52
C TYR A 436 -3.63 -20.88 -5.68
N VAL A 437 -2.40 -20.53 -6.08
CA VAL A 437 -2.14 -19.75 -7.29
C VAL A 437 -2.59 -20.53 -8.53
N ILE A 438 -2.35 -21.85 -8.59
CA ILE A 438 -2.85 -22.69 -9.68
C ILE A 438 -4.37 -22.58 -9.78
N LEU A 439 -5.10 -22.65 -8.65
CA LEU A 439 -6.55 -22.49 -8.64
C LEU A 439 -6.98 -21.09 -9.09
N ASP A 440 -6.28 -20.05 -8.63
CA ASP A 440 -6.53 -18.65 -9.01
C ASP A 440 -6.33 -18.40 -10.51
N LYS A 441 -5.32 -19.05 -11.11
CA LYS A 441 -4.95 -18.92 -12.53
C LYS A 441 -5.58 -19.99 -13.43
N THR A 442 -6.55 -20.76 -12.94
CA THR A 442 -7.29 -21.73 -13.74
C THR A 442 -8.70 -21.22 -14.04
N PRO A 443 -9.05 -20.96 -15.31
CA PRO A 443 -10.40 -20.53 -15.64
C PRO A 443 -11.40 -21.69 -15.54
N ASP A 444 -12.67 -21.34 -15.31
CA ASP A 444 -13.78 -22.29 -15.39
C ASP A 444 -14.02 -22.78 -16.84
N ALA A 445 -14.99 -23.68 -17.01
CA ALA A 445 -15.35 -24.21 -18.34
C ALA A 445 -15.83 -23.14 -19.34
N ASN A 446 -16.16 -21.93 -18.88
CA ASN A 446 -16.58 -20.79 -19.69
C ASN A 446 -15.45 -19.79 -19.94
N GLY A 447 -14.25 -20.02 -19.40
CA GLY A 447 -13.11 -19.12 -19.52
C GLY A 447 -13.03 -18.03 -18.43
N ASN A 448 -13.85 -18.08 -17.38
CA ASN A 448 -13.84 -17.09 -16.30
C ASN A 448 -12.83 -17.47 -15.22
N TYR A 449 -11.96 -16.55 -14.84
CA TYR A 449 -11.05 -16.71 -13.71
C TYR A 449 -11.76 -16.41 -12.38
N PRO A 450 -11.41 -17.09 -11.27
CA PRO A 450 -11.95 -16.81 -9.93
C PRO A 450 -11.83 -15.33 -9.56
N GLY A 451 -12.94 -14.71 -9.17
CA GLY A 451 -12.96 -13.30 -8.75
C GLY A 451 -12.87 -12.26 -9.88
N HIS A 452 -12.72 -12.66 -11.15
CA HIS A 452 -12.69 -11.75 -12.30
C HIS A 452 -14.11 -11.28 -12.71
N PHE A 453 -14.89 -10.75 -11.75
CA PHE A 453 -16.27 -10.34 -11.96
C PHE A 453 -16.42 -8.95 -12.59
N ASN A 454 -15.36 -8.14 -12.60
CA ASN A 454 -15.32 -6.84 -13.28
C ASN A 454 -14.86 -7.02 -14.74
N THR A 455 -15.69 -7.66 -15.57
CA THR A 455 -15.32 -8.08 -16.94
C THR A 455 -14.96 -6.94 -17.91
N GLY A 456 -15.18 -5.68 -17.53
CA GLY A 456 -14.77 -4.51 -18.31
C GLY A 456 -13.55 -3.78 -17.72
N GLY A 457 -12.98 -4.32 -16.65
CA GLY A 457 -11.82 -3.76 -15.97
C GLY A 457 -10.50 -4.09 -16.65
N ILE A 458 -9.44 -3.44 -16.18
CA ILE A 458 -8.06 -3.63 -16.60
C ILE A 458 -7.66 -5.09 -16.33
N ASP A 459 -7.12 -5.74 -17.34
CA ASP A 459 -6.59 -7.10 -17.23
C ASP A 459 -5.17 -7.05 -16.65
N GLY A 460 -5.04 -7.41 -15.37
CA GLY A 460 -3.76 -7.61 -14.69
C GLY A 460 -3.43 -9.09 -14.48
N ASN A 461 -4.05 -10.01 -15.24
CA ASN A 461 -3.91 -11.43 -14.97
C ASN A 461 -2.60 -12.00 -15.53
N PHE A 462 -1.56 -12.03 -14.69
CA PHE A 462 -0.33 -12.75 -15.01
C PHE A 462 -0.55 -14.25 -15.12
N SER A 463 0.07 -14.86 -16.12
CA SER A 463 0.07 -16.31 -16.29
C SER A 463 0.81 -17.01 -15.13
N LEU A 464 0.52 -18.28 -14.92
CA LEU A 464 1.24 -19.10 -13.93
C LEU A 464 2.75 -19.15 -14.23
N GLU A 465 3.14 -19.10 -15.50
CA GLU A 465 4.55 -19.07 -15.91
C GLU A 465 5.22 -17.74 -15.54
N GLN A 466 4.55 -16.61 -15.77
CA GLN A 466 5.02 -15.30 -15.32
C GLN A 466 5.14 -15.23 -13.80
N TRP A 467 4.14 -15.71 -13.05
CA TRP A 467 4.21 -15.79 -11.59
C TRP A 467 5.43 -16.60 -11.11
N ASP A 468 5.66 -17.79 -11.70
CA ASP A 468 6.75 -18.68 -11.33
C ASP A 468 8.12 -18.05 -11.67
N ALA A 469 8.24 -17.42 -12.85
CA ALA A 469 9.47 -16.78 -13.33
C ALA A 469 9.80 -15.46 -12.60
N TYR A 470 8.81 -14.60 -12.35
CA TYR A 470 9.00 -13.28 -11.73
C TYR A 470 9.19 -13.37 -10.21
N SER A 471 8.80 -14.49 -9.59
CA SER A 471 9.20 -14.80 -8.21
C SER A 471 10.70 -15.14 -8.10
N GLU A 472 11.36 -15.46 -9.23
CA GLU A 472 12.78 -15.79 -9.33
C GLU A 472 13.59 -14.59 -9.85
N PHE A 473 14.36 -14.77 -10.92
CA PHE A 473 15.27 -13.75 -11.47
C PHE A 473 14.79 -13.15 -12.79
N THR A 474 13.68 -13.60 -13.35
CA THR A 474 13.17 -13.08 -14.61
C THR A 474 12.45 -11.76 -14.36
N ASN A 475 12.84 -10.71 -15.07
CA ASN A 475 12.19 -9.41 -15.00
C ASN A 475 11.01 -9.36 -15.97
N GLY A 476 9.98 -8.59 -15.65
CA GLY A 476 8.75 -8.54 -16.40
C GLY A 476 8.05 -7.20 -16.27
N TYR A 477 6.98 -6.99 -17.02
CA TYR A 477 6.23 -5.74 -16.97
C TYR A 477 4.86 -5.96 -16.32
N SER A 478 4.47 -5.04 -15.45
CA SER A 478 3.13 -4.95 -14.85
C SER A 478 2.38 -3.76 -15.46
N ASP A 479 1.88 -2.83 -14.67
CA ASP A 479 1.58 -1.47 -15.14
C ASP A 479 2.85 -0.58 -15.17
N MET A 480 3.91 -1.04 -14.52
CA MET A 480 5.26 -0.47 -14.54
C MET A 480 6.35 -1.55 -14.57
N GLU A 481 7.62 -1.14 -14.58
CA GLU A 481 8.73 -2.10 -14.49
C GLU A 481 8.61 -2.99 -13.26
N SER A 482 8.70 -4.31 -13.43
CA SER A 482 8.59 -5.29 -12.35
C SER A 482 9.78 -6.24 -12.39
N TYR A 483 10.79 -5.96 -11.58
CA TYR A 483 11.94 -6.84 -11.45
C TYR A 483 11.55 -8.17 -10.81
N GLY A 484 12.23 -9.24 -11.21
CA GLY A 484 12.12 -10.52 -10.54
C GLY A 484 12.58 -10.39 -9.08
N LEU A 485 11.84 -10.94 -8.12
CA LEU A 485 12.09 -10.71 -6.69
C LEU A 485 13.54 -11.05 -6.31
N LYS A 486 14.04 -12.22 -6.72
CA LYS A 486 15.40 -12.65 -6.40
C LYS A 486 16.45 -11.83 -7.15
N TYR A 487 16.13 -11.37 -8.36
CA TYR A 487 17.00 -10.49 -9.14
C TYR A 487 17.15 -9.12 -8.47
N TRP A 488 16.04 -8.47 -8.08
CA TRP A 488 16.07 -7.20 -7.36
C TRP A 488 16.92 -7.31 -6.08
N ILE A 489 16.66 -8.34 -5.27
CA ILE A 489 17.40 -8.58 -4.02
C ILE A 489 18.91 -8.75 -4.30
N LEU A 490 19.29 -9.54 -5.30
CA LEU A 490 20.71 -9.76 -5.63
C LEU A 490 21.41 -8.44 -5.95
N MET A 491 20.83 -7.70 -6.88
CA MET A 491 21.44 -6.52 -7.44
C MET A 491 21.47 -5.38 -6.41
N ARG A 492 20.40 -5.22 -5.64
CA ARG A 492 20.32 -4.24 -4.57
C ARG A 492 21.26 -4.56 -3.40
N TYR A 493 21.38 -5.84 -3.04
CA TYR A 493 22.35 -6.31 -2.04
C TYR A 493 23.78 -5.98 -2.48
N ARG A 494 24.17 -6.36 -3.71
CA ARG A 494 25.51 -6.07 -4.26
C ARG A 494 25.83 -4.59 -4.25
N TYR A 495 24.93 -3.78 -4.82
CA TYR A 495 25.09 -2.33 -4.89
C TYR A 495 25.33 -1.73 -3.50
N THR A 496 24.47 -2.09 -2.54
CA THR A 496 24.52 -1.50 -1.21
C THR A 496 25.75 -1.97 -0.42
N CYS A 497 26.14 -3.24 -0.55
CA CYS A 497 27.35 -3.77 0.07
C CYS A 497 28.62 -3.07 -0.45
N ASP A 498 28.71 -2.83 -1.76
CA ASP A 498 29.85 -2.13 -2.36
C ASP A 498 29.86 -0.64 -1.96
N TYR A 499 28.75 0.07 -2.21
CA TYR A 499 28.65 1.51 -1.99
C TYR A 499 28.94 1.91 -0.52
N TYR A 500 28.37 1.17 0.44
CA TYR A 500 28.57 1.42 1.87
C TYR A 500 29.75 0.63 2.47
N SER A 501 30.53 -0.10 1.64
CA SER A 501 31.67 -0.90 2.07
C SER A 501 31.34 -1.87 3.21
N LEU A 502 30.20 -2.58 3.10
CA LEU A 502 29.72 -3.53 4.10
C LEU A 502 30.37 -4.91 3.92
N GLU A 503 30.60 -5.62 5.03
CA GLU A 503 30.99 -7.04 4.97
C GLU A 503 29.76 -7.89 4.64
N CYS A 504 29.71 -8.40 3.41
CA CYS A 504 28.61 -9.18 2.86
C CYS A 504 29.06 -10.57 2.38
N ASP A 505 28.11 -11.48 2.16
CA ASP A 505 28.41 -12.85 1.75
C ASP A 505 29.05 -12.88 0.36
N SER A 506 30.31 -13.31 0.31
CA SER A 506 31.13 -13.35 -0.90
C SER A 506 30.54 -14.20 -2.02
N THR A 507 29.66 -15.17 -1.70
CA THR A 507 28.96 -16.00 -2.69
C THR A 507 28.12 -15.12 -3.61
N TYR A 508 27.35 -14.20 -3.03
CA TYR A 508 26.45 -13.32 -3.77
C TYR A 508 27.14 -12.08 -4.31
N LEU A 509 28.38 -11.80 -3.89
CA LEU A 509 29.23 -10.76 -4.47
C LEU A 509 30.12 -11.27 -5.62
N ASP A 510 30.16 -12.58 -5.87
CA ASP A 510 30.96 -13.15 -6.96
C ASP A 510 30.42 -12.68 -8.32
N GLU A 511 31.27 -12.06 -9.12
CA GLU A 511 30.96 -11.64 -10.50
C GLU A 511 30.57 -12.84 -11.39
N ASN A 512 31.00 -14.05 -11.02
CA ASN A 512 30.67 -15.30 -11.71
C ASN A 512 29.42 -16.00 -11.13
N TYR A 513 28.68 -15.36 -10.23
CA TYR A 513 27.41 -15.91 -9.75
C TYR A 513 26.44 -16.07 -10.93
N GLU A 514 26.01 -17.30 -11.17
CA GLU A 514 25.05 -17.63 -12.23
C GLU A 514 23.63 -17.66 -11.68
N TYR A 515 22.68 -17.11 -12.44
CA TYR A 515 21.26 -17.16 -12.12
C TYR A 515 20.42 -17.49 -13.35
N PRO A 516 19.31 -18.23 -13.19
CA PRO A 516 18.46 -18.64 -14.29
C PRO A 516 17.46 -17.55 -14.67
N VAL A 517 17.32 -17.28 -15.97
CA VAL A 517 16.33 -16.36 -16.52
C VAL A 517 15.53 -17.05 -17.62
N VAL A 518 14.21 -16.80 -17.64
CA VAL A 518 13.31 -17.26 -18.70
C VAL A 518 13.34 -16.23 -19.83
N GLU A 519 14.17 -16.48 -20.85
CA GLU A 519 14.49 -15.50 -21.89
C GLU A 519 13.25 -14.95 -22.62
N GLU A 520 12.24 -15.80 -22.86
CA GLU A 520 11.00 -15.40 -23.56
C GLU A 520 10.13 -14.41 -22.76
N LEU A 521 10.23 -14.45 -21.43
CA LEU A 521 9.47 -13.59 -20.53
C LEU A 521 10.29 -12.40 -20.01
N ASN A 522 11.61 -12.44 -20.20
CA ASN A 522 12.53 -11.49 -19.58
C ASN A 522 12.51 -10.14 -20.29
N VAL A 523 12.19 -9.09 -19.54
CA VAL A 523 12.35 -7.71 -19.99
C VAL A 523 13.68 -7.18 -19.48
N ASN A 524 14.63 -6.94 -20.38
CA ASN A 524 15.86 -6.25 -20.02
C ASN A 524 15.61 -4.73 -20.10
N TYR A 525 15.57 -4.09 -18.94
CA TYR A 525 15.53 -2.65 -18.84
C TYR A 525 16.89 -2.08 -19.25
N ASN A 526 17.05 -1.86 -20.56
CA ASN A 526 18.18 -1.08 -21.06
C ASN A 526 18.08 0.32 -20.43
N TYR A 527 19.10 0.70 -19.66
CA TYR A 527 19.28 2.02 -19.03
C TYR A 527 19.44 3.18 -20.03
N ASP A 528 18.91 3.05 -21.24
CA ASP A 528 18.92 4.06 -22.30
C ASP A 528 17.58 4.79 -22.36
N PHE A 529 17.02 5.15 -21.20
CA PHE A 529 16.02 6.21 -21.13
C PHE A 529 16.74 7.53 -20.89
N GLY A 530 16.82 8.31 -21.97
CA GLY A 530 17.26 9.70 -21.98
C GLY A 530 16.32 10.61 -21.19
N PHE A 531 16.34 10.49 -19.85
CA PHE A 531 16.18 11.66 -18.98
C PHE A 531 17.50 12.45 -19.07
N ASP A 532 17.62 13.19 -20.17
CA ASP A 532 18.82 13.92 -20.57
C ASP A 532 19.13 15.00 -19.51
N GLY A 533 19.95 14.65 -18.52
CA GLY A 533 20.62 15.60 -17.62
C GLY A 533 20.55 15.36 -16.11
N TRP A 534 19.72 14.45 -15.59
CA TRP A 534 19.36 14.51 -14.15
C TRP A 534 19.93 13.44 -13.21
N TYR A 535 20.51 12.33 -13.68
CA TYR A 535 21.18 11.36 -12.80
C TYR A 535 22.39 10.69 -13.48
N SER A 536 23.42 11.47 -13.82
CA SER A 536 24.61 10.96 -14.54
C SER A 536 25.74 10.41 -13.65
N THR A 537 25.41 9.74 -12.54
CA THR A 537 26.39 8.89 -11.84
C THR A 537 25.81 7.51 -11.59
N TYR A 538 25.44 6.85 -12.68
CA TYR A 538 25.32 5.40 -12.66
C TYR A 538 26.67 4.80 -12.27
N TYR A 539 26.72 4.23 -11.06
CA TYR A 539 27.84 3.40 -10.63
C TYR A 539 27.87 2.18 -11.57
N SER A 540 28.87 2.11 -12.43
CA SER A 540 29.05 0.96 -13.33
C SER A 540 29.58 -0.22 -12.52
N TYR A 541 28.75 -1.24 -12.33
CA TYR A 541 29.15 -2.55 -11.80
C TYR A 541 29.13 -3.56 -12.94
N GLU A 542 30.06 -4.52 -12.96
CA GLU A 542 30.02 -5.62 -13.94
C GLU A 542 28.87 -6.57 -13.57
N MET A 543 27.92 -6.71 -14.48
CA MET A 543 26.72 -7.54 -14.27
C MET A 543 27.11 -9.03 -14.15
N PRO A 544 26.55 -9.78 -13.18
CA PRO A 544 26.75 -11.22 -13.10
C PRO A 544 26.24 -11.94 -14.35
N THR A 545 26.78 -13.15 -14.60
CA THR A 545 26.50 -13.90 -15.83
C THR A 545 25.10 -14.50 -15.80
N GLU A 546 24.22 -14.03 -16.69
CA GLU A 546 22.90 -14.61 -16.94
C GLU A 546 23.02 -15.99 -17.59
N THR A 547 22.22 -16.95 -17.12
CA THR A 547 22.06 -18.26 -17.77
C THR A 547 20.63 -18.42 -18.27
N SER A 548 20.48 -18.60 -19.59
CA SER A 548 19.17 -18.83 -20.18
C SER A 548 18.70 -20.25 -19.92
N ILE A 549 17.42 -20.39 -19.56
CA ILE A 549 16.76 -21.67 -19.36
C ILE A 549 15.50 -21.77 -20.22
N ASP A 550 15.29 -22.94 -20.85
CA ASP A 550 14.01 -23.28 -21.50
C ASP A 550 13.02 -23.73 -20.43
N TYR A 551 11.88 -23.04 -20.29
CA TYR A 551 10.83 -23.44 -19.37
C TYR A 551 10.09 -24.69 -19.91
N ASN A 552 10.31 -25.85 -19.28
CA ASN A 552 9.52 -27.05 -19.56
C ASN A 552 8.51 -27.24 -18.42
N TYR A 553 7.36 -26.57 -18.51
CA TYR A 553 6.25 -26.85 -17.60
C TYR A 553 5.72 -28.26 -17.89
N THR A 554 5.81 -29.15 -16.90
CA THR A 554 5.09 -30.42 -16.95
C THR A 554 3.70 -30.14 -16.41
N GLU A 555 2.67 -30.17 -17.26
CA GLU A 555 1.27 -30.06 -16.82
C GLU A 555 1.02 -31.10 -15.71
N VAL A 556 0.84 -30.63 -14.49
CA VAL A 556 0.33 -31.48 -13.40
C VAL A 556 -1.17 -31.60 -13.61
N VAL A 557 -1.57 -32.62 -14.37
CA VAL A 557 -2.98 -32.98 -14.53
C VAL A 557 -3.48 -33.54 -13.20
N PHE A 558 -4.20 -32.73 -12.43
CA PHE A 558 -4.97 -33.24 -11.29
C PHE A 558 -6.27 -33.84 -11.81
N GLU A 559 -6.46 -35.13 -11.58
CA GLU A 559 -7.75 -35.78 -11.81
C GLU A 559 -8.81 -35.11 -10.93
N THR A 560 -9.85 -34.57 -11.54
CA THR A 560 -11.08 -34.18 -10.84
C THR A 560 -11.67 -35.44 -10.17
N PRO A 561 -11.90 -35.46 -8.85
CA PRO A 561 -12.44 -36.65 -8.19
C PRO A 561 -13.85 -36.91 -8.70
N THR A 562 -13.97 -37.88 -9.61
CA THR A 562 -15.24 -38.32 -10.20
C THR A 562 -15.57 -39.71 -9.69
N GLU A 563 -15.75 -39.90 -8.38
CA GLU A 563 -16.33 -41.14 -7.85
C GLU A 563 -17.43 -40.86 -6.83
N SER A 564 -18.64 -41.31 -7.17
CA SER A 564 -19.75 -41.48 -6.23
C SER A 564 -19.44 -42.60 -5.24
N PRO A 565 -19.79 -42.48 -3.96
CA PRO A 565 -19.42 -43.47 -2.96
C PRO A 565 -20.24 -44.75 -3.12
N SER A 566 -19.57 -45.86 -3.44
CA SER A 566 -20.09 -47.21 -3.24
C SER A 566 -19.65 -47.79 -1.88
N GLU A 567 -20.53 -48.59 -1.28
CA GLU A 567 -20.54 -49.09 0.08
C GLU A 567 -19.21 -49.68 0.62
N ALA A 568 -18.88 -49.29 1.85
CA ALA A 568 -17.73 -49.76 2.61
C ALA A 568 -17.87 -51.22 3.07
N SER A 569 -16.82 -52.02 2.90
CA SER A 569 -16.59 -53.24 3.65
C SER A 569 -15.41 -53.05 4.62
N ASN A 570 -15.68 -53.25 5.91
CA ASN A 570 -14.72 -53.17 7.01
C ASN A 570 -13.57 -54.19 6.85
N GLU A 571 -12.32 -53.71 6.92
CA GLU A 571 -11.21 -54.51 7.45
C GLU A 571 -10.33 -53.66 8.37
N THR A 572 -9.97 -54.27 9.50
CA THR A 572 -9.25 -53.71 10.65
C THR A 572 -7.74 -53.90 10.44
N ILE A 573 -6.92 -52.88 10.68
CA ILE A 573 -5.45 -53.04 10.69
C ILE A 573 -4.87 -52.55 12.02
N VAL A 574 -3.97 -53.39 12.53
CA VAL A 574 -3.26 -53.35 13.82
C VAL A 574 -2.01 -52.46 13.71
N GLU A 575 -1.81 -51.57 14.68
CA GLU A 575 -0.59 -50.77 14.83
C GLU A 575 0.59 -51.60 15.39
N THR A 576 1.78 -51.39 14.84
CA THR A 576 3.05 -51.75 15.48
C THR A 576 4.01 -50.57 15.42
N SER A 577 4.43 -50.12 16.59
CA SER A 577 5.41 -49.06 16.85
C SER A 577 6.85 -49.60 16.81
N THR A 578 7.77 -48.83 16.24
CA THR A 578 9.22 -48.99 16.45
C THR A 578 9.88 -47.63 16.69
N GLU A 579 10.49 -47.46 17.87
CA GLU A 579 11.34 -46.33 18.28
C GLU A 579 12.77 -46.43 17.71
N SER A 580 13.44 -45.28 17.58
CA SER A 580 14.91 -45.13 17.58
C SER A 580 15.32 -43.64 17.76
N PRO A 581 16.56 -43.33 18.20
CA PRO A 581 16.80 -42.61 19.46
C PRO A 581 17.28 -41.15 19.33
N THR A 582 17.10 -40.41 20.43
CA THR A 582 17.52 -39.01 20.66
C THR A 582 19.00 -38.93 21.05
N GLU A 583 19.78 -38.09 20.37
CA GLU A 583 21.07 -37.58 20.88
C GLU A 583 20.87 -36.18 21.48
N THR A 584 21.47 -35.96 22.65
CA THR A 584 21.39 -34.73 23.43
C THR A 584 22.71 -34.00 23.27
N TYR A 585 22.69 -32.74 22.83
CA TYR A 585 23.82 -31.83 22.97
C TYR A 585 23.43 -30.71 23.94
N SER A 586 24.22 -30.59 25.01
CA SER A 586 24.18 -29.50 25.98
C SER A 586 25.06 -28.36 25.50
N ASP A 587 24.59 -27.13 25.57
CA ASP A 587 25.50 -26.01 25.82
C ASP A 587 24.89 -24.98 26.78
N SER A 588 25.74 -24.61 27.72
CA SER A 588 25.49 -23.81 28.91
C SER A 588 25.62 -22.31 28.62
N PHE A 589 24.62 -21.51 29.00
CA PHE A 589 24.78 -20.07 29.17
C PHE A 589 24.97 -19.72 30.64
N ILE A 590 26.07 -18.99 30.90
CA ILE A 590 26.41 -18.39 32.19
C ILE A 590 25.72 -17.04 32.25
N GLU A 591 24.86 -16.83 33.25
CA GLU A 591 24.27 -15.53 33.55
C GLU A 591 24.74 -15.08 34.95
N THR A 592 25.42 -13.94 34.99
CA THR A 592 25.88 -13.30 36.23
C THR A 592 24.77 -12.51 36.88
N GLN A 593 24.44 -12.90 38.11
CA GLN A 593 23.49 -12.24 39.02
C GLN A 593 23.93 -10.84 39.46
N THR A 594 22.97 -9.94 39.60
CA THR A 594 22.96 -8.93 40.66
C THR A 594 21.61 -8.92 41.37
N ASN A 595 21.67 -9.22 42.68
CA ASN A 595 20.55 -9.30 43.63
C ASN A 595 19.93 -7.94 43.96
N SER A 596 18.61 -7.93 44.13
CA SER A 596 17.96 -7.19 45.24
C SER A 596 16.56 -7.75 45.50
N SER A 597 16.38 -8.31 46.71
CA SER A 597 15.18 -8.95 47.22
C SER A 597 14.10 -7.96 47.67
N THR A 598 12.82 -8.31 47.50
CA THR A 598 11.76 -8.11 48.51
C THR A 598 10.49 -8.89 48.11
N GLU A 599 10.19 -9.97 48.83
CA GLU A 599 8.85 -10.58 48.89
C GLU A 599 7.98 -9.85 49.91
N PRO A 600 6.64 -9.93 49.80
CA PRO A 600 5.92 -10.80 50.75
C PRO A 600 4.70 -11.56 50.18
N THR A 601 4.65 -12.86 50.53
CA THR A 601 3.55 -13.71 51.05
C THR A 601 2.10 -13.57 50.50
N PRO A 602 1.46 -14.69 50.06
CA PRO A 602 0.02 -14.74 49.78
C PRO A 602 -0.79 -15.05 51.04
N THR A 603 -1.92 -14.34 51.24
CA THR A 603 -2.89 -14.63 52.30
C THR A 603 -4.21 -15.10 51.68
N SER A 604 -4.65 -16.28 52.10
CA SER A 604 -5.98 -16.86 51.85
C SER A 604 -7.04 -16.26 52.78
N ILE A 605 -8.23 -15.91 52.27
CA ILE A 605 -9.46 -15.81 53.09
C ILE A 605 -10.66 -16.32 52.27
N ASP A 606 -11.46 -17.15 52.94
CA ASP A 606 -12.69 -17.79 52.50
C ASP A 606 -13.92 -16.86 52.43
N VAL A 607 -14.84 -17.30 51.56
CA VAL A 607 -16.23 -16.96 51.21
C VAL A 607 -17.14 -16.38 52.31
N GLU A 608 -18.00 -15.43 51.93
CA GLU A 608 -19.38 -15.34 52.47
C GLU A 608 -20.39 -14.86 51.41
N TYR A 609 -21.46 -15.64 51.21
CA TYR A 609 -22.65 -15.34 50.41
C TYR A 609 -23.70 -14.67 51.30
N ILE A 610 -24.31 -13.56 50.85
CA ILE A 610 -25.60 -13.06 51.38
C ILE A 610 -26.47 -12.58 50.20
N SER A 611 -27.75 -12.94 50.27
CA SER A 611 -28.83 -12.74 49.31
C SER A 611 -29.73 -11.54 49.62
N ASP A 612 -30.36 -11.04 48.54
CA ASP A 612 -31.69 -10.42 48.36
C ASP A 612 -32.05 -9.03 48.94
N ASP A 613 -32.55 -8.22 47.99
CA ASP A 613 -33.65 -7.23 48.00
C ASP A 613 -33.69 -6.09 49.03
N GLU A 614 -33.68 -4.85 48.53
CA GLU A 614 -34.81 -3.92 48.68
C GLU A 614 -34.67 -2.68 47.79
N ALA A 615 -35.76 -2.34 47.09
CA ALA A 615 -35.95 -1.14 46.31
C ALA A 615 -36.25 0.09 47.19
N LEU A 616 -35.82 1.28 46.76
CA LEU A 616 -36.45 2.56 47.12
C LEU A 616 -36.09 3.63 46.07
N GLU A 617 -37.11 4.07 45.34
CA GLU A 617 -37.14 5.27 44.51
C GLU A 617 -36.98 6.55 45.37
N VAL A 618 -36.55 7.65 44.73
CA VAL A 618 -37.23 8.97 44.72
C VAL A 618 -36.39 10.01 43.93
N GLU A 619 -37.01 10.51 42.85
CA GLU A 619 -37.07 11.89 42.28
C GLU A 619 -35.78 12.63 41.86
N GLU A 620 -35.55 12.84 40.55
CA GLU A 620 -36.04 13.90 39.62
C GLU A 620 -35.09 15.12 39.54
N GLU A 621 -34.40 15.31 38.41
CA GLU A 621 -34.57 16.48 37.56
C GLU A 621 -33.90 16.31 36.18
N VAL A 622 -34.58 16.87 35.18
CA VAL A 622 -34.49 16.74 33.71
C VAL A 622 -33.31 17.59 33.17
N THR A 623 -32.60 17.24 32.09
CA THR A 623 -32.89 17.72 30.71
C THR A 623 -32.04 17.05 29.62
N ALA A 624 -32.76 16.49 28.64
CA ALA A 624 -32.59 16.53 27.17
C ALA A 624 -31.20 16.28 26.54
N ILE A 625 -31.10 15.16 25.81
CA ILE A 625 -30.31 15.03 24.58
C ILE A 625 -31.28 14.60 23.49
N ASP A 626 -31.27 15.35 22.40
CA ASP A 626 -32.10 15.23 21.21
C ASP A 626 -31.40 14.21 20.27
N GLU A 627 -32.03 13.06 20.04
CA GLU A 627 -31.67 12.14 18.96
C GLU A 627 -32.69 12.32 17.84
N SER A 628 -32.22 12.75 16.66
CA SER A 628 -33.01 12.71 15.44
C SER A 628 -32.19 12.02 14.34
N ASP A 629 -32.37 10.71 14.22
CA ASP A 629 -32.19 9.98 12.97
C ASP A 629 -33.59 9.54 12.52
N SER A 630 -34.09 10.15 11.45
CA SER A 630 -35.34 9.77 10.81
C SER A 630 -35.14 9.76 9.30
N GLU A 631 -35.06 8.57 8.71
CA GLU A 631 -35.49 8.35 7.33
C GLU A 631 -36.32 7.06 7.25
N GLU A 632 -37.40 7.18 6.48
CA GLU A 632 -38.64 6.42 6.54
C GLU A 632 -38.54 5.02 5.89
N GLU A 633 -39.09 4.01 6.57
CA GLU A 633 -39.45 2.70 6.00
C GLU A 633 -40.74 2.83 5.15
N GLU A 634 -40.66 2.50 3.85
CA GLU A 634 -41.85 2.10 3.09
C GLU A 634 -41.99 0.58 3.07
N ASP A 635 -42.94 0.09 3.86
CA ASP A 635 -43.42 -1.29 3.92
C ASP A 635 -44.03 -1.74 2.57
N LEU A 636 -43.43 -2.76 1.95
CA LEU A 636 -44.07 -3.55 0.90
C LEU A 636 -44.19 -5.02 1.34
N VAL A 637 -45.33 -5.28 1.99
CA VAL A 637 -45.82 -6.60 2.37
C VAL A 637 -45.91 -7.52 1.15
N THR A 638 -45.14 -8.61 1.13
CA THR A 638 -45.46 -9.78 0.32
C THR A 638 -45.43 -11.06 1.15
N ILE A 639 -46.52 -11.82 1.02
CA ILE A 639 -46.87 -12.98 1.84
C ILE A 639 -46.11 -14.23 1.37
N THR A 640 -45.49 -14.88 2.35
CA THR A 640 -44.89 -16.23 2.44
C THR A 640 -45.18 -17.28 1.36
N ALA A 641 -44.13 -18.03 1.00
CA ALA A 641 -44.19 -19.49 0.87
C ALA A 641 -42.89 -20.11 1.43
N THR A 642 -43.02 -20.81 2.56
CA THR A 642 -41.98 -21.59 3.22
C THR A 642 -41.73 -22.89 2.46
N ALA A 643 -40.47 -23.14 2.09
CA ALA A 643 -39.97 -24.47 1.73
C ALA A 643 -38.77 -24.79 2.62
N THR A 644 -38.99 -25.65 3.61
CA THR A 644 -37.95 -26.25 4.45
C THR A 644 -37.16 -27.26 3.61
N ASN A 645 -35.88 -26.99 3.34
CA ASN A 645 -34.93 -28.02 2.94
C ASN A 645 -33.86 -28.13 4.03
N GLU A 646 -33.76 -29.33 4.60
CA GLU A 646 -32.74 -29.73 5.57
C GLU A 646 -31.34 -29.55 4.97
N ILE A 647 -30.49 -28.76 5.63
CA ILE A 647 -29.07 -28.67 5.31
C ILE A 647 -28.40 -29.93 5.91
N LYS A 648 -27.97 -30.85 5.04
CA LYS A 648 -27.00 -31.89 5.39
C LYS A 648 -25.60 -31.31 5.21
N THR A 649 -24.98 -30.92 6.31
CA THR A 649 -23.56 -30.59 6.37
C THR A 649 -22.74 -31.85 6.07
N ILE A 650 -21.95 -31.83 4.99
CA ILE A 650 -20.93 -32.86 4.71
C ILE A 650 -19.58 -32.25 5.07
N THR A 651 -19.03 -32.66 6.21
CA THR A 651 -17.67 -32.33 6.62
C THR A 651 -16.69 -33.10 5.75
N LYS A 652 -15.90 -32.42 4.91
CA LYS A 652 -14.74 -33.01 4.24
C LYS A 652 -13.52 -32.83 5.15
N THR A 653 -12.97 -33.95 5.62
CA THR A 653 -11.72 -33.99 6.39
C THR A 653 -10.54 -33.83 5.43
N VAL A 654 -9.87 -32.67 5.46
CA VAL A 654 -8.54 -32.51 4.86
C VAL A 654 -7.51 -32.86 5.92
N THR A 655 -6.73 -33.92 5.67
CA THR A 655 -5.65 -34.33 6.56
C THR A 655 -4.41 -33.50 6.21
N MET A 656 -4.12 -32.44 6.96
CA MET A 656 -2.84 -31.74 6.85
C MET A 656 -1.75 -32.48 7.62
N ILE A 657 -0.65 -32.73 6.94
CA ILE A 657 0.60 -33.24 7.51
C ILE A 657 1.29 -32.07 8.22
N ARG A 658 1.68 -32.29 9.49
CA ARG A 658 2.30 -31.34 10.42
C ARG A 658 3.41 -30.48 9.78
N SER A 659 3.27 -29.16 9.88
CA SER A 659 4.42 -28.24 9.82
C SER A 659 5.22 -28.34 11.12
N THR A 660 6.52 -28.48 11.00
CA THR A 660 7.44 -28.50 12.15
C THR A 660 7.94 -27.08 12.35
N ILE A 661 7.49 -26.44 13.42
CA ILE A 661 8.08 -25.21 13.95
C ILE A 661 9.49 -25.56 14.40
N ILE A 662 10.51 -24.89 13.87
CA ILE A 662 11.87 -24.91 14.42
C ILE A 662 12.25 -23.47 14.77
N ASN A 663 12.66 -23.32 16.03
CA ASN A 663 13.10 -22.09 16.70
C ASN A 663 14.24 -21.37 16.00
#